data_AF-A0A5E4CSD9-F1
#
_entry.id   AF-A0A5E4CSD9-F1
#
_cell.length_a   1.000
_cell.length_b   1.000
_cell.length_c   1.000
_cell.angle_alpha   90.00
_cell.angle_beta   90.00
_cell.angle_gamma   90.00
#
_symmetry.space_group_name_H-M   'P 1'
#
loop_
_entity.id
_entity.type
_entity.pdbx_description
1 polymer ?
#
loop_
_entity_poly.entity_id
_entity_poly.type
_entity_poly.pdbx_seq_one_letter_code
_entity_poly.pdbx_strand_id
1 'polypeptide(L)'
;MGVRGLQGFVGSTCPHICTVVNFRELAEHHRSKYPGCTPTVVVDAMCCLRYWYTPESWVCGGQWREYFSALRDFVDSFASVGIKLVFFFDGMVEQGKRNEWVKRRLKNNREISRIFHYIRSHREQPGRNMFFIPSGLAIFTRFALKTLGQETLCSLKEADYEVASYGLQYNCLGILGEDTDYLIYDTCPYFSISELCLESLETIMLCREKLCESLGLCVADLPLLACLLGNDIIPEGMFESFRFKCLSSYTSVKENFDKKGNIMLAVSDHISKVLHLHQGEKKLEEMLPLGPNRALFYKGVASYLLPGQSSPWFFQKPKGLIMLDKQVISMSSDPESKQGVPICTEPESKQEVPISTDPESKQEIPISTVPESKQEVPICTVPESKQEVPMCVEPEPKQEVPMCAEPESKQEVPMSKEPESKQEVPTCARPEIKQQLPVETDSDFNLEVPMYAHPKIKEDKPMDMDSEIKQQVTLVSDPEILKVARMHHIQAESYLVYSIVSSGEIECSNTLEDELDQALPSQAFVYRPVRQRVYTLLLGSCRDDISASLAVKEWFVYPGNPLRHPDLVRPLPMIIPGGTPSLRSLWLNQEAAAQARRVDALLACFNLSSSRDELLAVESPLRALCCLLIYLFVQVDTLCLEDLHAFVAQALCLQGRSTAQLVDLQLEYISPRAVQLGSLLVRGLTTLALVNSACGFPWKTSEFMPWNVFDGKLFHLKYLQSEKGYSVEALLEQNRSWLTRFHNLKAVVCKACMKENRRIVGRGHWSSHHTGSRTHEHDQWRRY
;
A
#
# COMPACT_ATOMS: atom_id res chain seq x y z
N MET A 1 4.31 5.19 12.05
CA MET A 1 3.76 3.99 12.72
C MET A 1 4.66 3.56 13.88
N GLY A 2 5.71 2.77 13.64
CA GLY A 2 6.84 2.49 14.53
C GLY A 2 6.60 2.28 16.03
N VAL A 3 7.54 2.80 16.82
CA VAL A 3 7.60 2.69 18.31
C VAL A 3 6.25 2.97 18.98
N ARG A 4 5.80 2.02 19.81
CA ARG A 4 4.47 2.04 20.44
C ARG A 4 4.30 3.22 21.40
N GLY A 5 3.60 4.25 20.94
CA GLY A 5 3.18 5.42 21.72
C GLY A 5 3.99 6.69 21.48
N LEU A 6 5.08 6.65 20.69
CA LEU A 6 5.99 7.78 20.53
C LEU A 6 5.33 9.00 19.86
N GLN A 7 4.46 8.81 18.86
CA GLN A 7 3.73 9.92 18.21
C GLN A 7 2.85 10.68 19.21
N GLY A 8 2.13 9.93 20.07
CA GLY A 8 1.28 10.53 21.10
C GLY A 8 2.10 11.28 22.14
N PHE A 9 3.24 10.71 22.54
CA PHE A 9 4.16 11.37 23.47
C PHE A 9 4.70 12.69 22.89
N VAL A 10 5.23 12.69 21.67
CA VAL A 10 5.75 13.92 21.06
C VAL A 10 4.65 14.97 20.89
N GLY A 11 3.48 14.60 20.35
CA GLY A 11 2.40 15.54 20.08
C GLY A 11 1.71 16.13 21.33
N SER A 12 1.59 15.36 22.43
CA SER A 12 0.86 15.80 23.65
C SER A 12 1.75 16.15 24.84
N THR A 13 2.87 15.45 24.98
CA THR A 13 3.64 15.38 26.24
C THR A 13 4.93 16.19 26.17
N CYS A 14 5.52 16.33 24.96
CA CYS A 14 6.73 17.12 24.72
C CYS A 14 6.64 17.92 23.41
N PRO A 15 5.65 18.81 23.24
CA PRO A 15 5.40 19.51 21.97
C PRO A 15 6.55 20.43 21.53
N HIS A 16 7.46 20.82 22.43
CA HIS A 16 8.67 21.60 22.10
C HIS A 16 9.68 20.84 21.21
N ILE A 17 9.57 19.50 21.14
CA ILE A 17 10.31 18.65 20.18
C ILE A 17 9.97 19.02 18.73
N CYS A 18 8.69 19.32 18.49
CA CYS A 18 8.19 19.82 17.21
C CYS A 18 8.72 21.23 16.96
N THR A 19 9.15 21.50 15.74
CA THR A 19 9.63 22.81 15.30
C THR A 19 9.06 23.08 13.92
N VAL A 20 8.30 24.17 13.74
CA VAL A 20 7.84 24.58 12.41
C VAL A 20 9.04 25.02 11.59
N VAL A 21 9.14 24.55 10.36
CA VAL A 21 10.25 24.82 9.42
C VAL A 21 9.70 25.06 8.02
N ASN A 22 10.38 25.91 7.24
CA ASN A 22 10.08 26.12 5.83
C ASN A 22 11.11 25.41 4.93
N PHE A 23 10.65 24.58 3.99
CA PHE A 23 11.54 23.83 3.09
C PHE A 23 12.40 24.74 2.19
N ARG A 24 11.93 25.94 1.83
CA ARG A 24 12.72 26.92 1.04
C ARG A 24 13.97 27.34 1.81
N GLU A 25 13.79 27.77 3.06
CA GLU A 25 14.87 28.19 3.95
C GLU A 25 15.82 27.03 4.24
N LEU A 26 15.29 25.84 4.53
CA LEU A 26 16.09 24.63 4.74
C LEU A 26 16.96 24.30 3.51
N ALA A 27 16.41 24.39 2.30
CA ALA A 27 17.15 24.13 1.07
C ALA A 27 18.26 25.17 0.82
N GLU A 28 18.06 26.44 1.20
CA GLU A 28 19.11 27.48 1.14
C GLU A 28 20.24 27.24 2.14
N HIS A 29 19.90 26.89 3.39
CA HIS A 29 20.89 26.50 4.40
C HIS A 29 21.66 25.23 4.01
N HIS A 30 20.98 24.24 3.41
CA HIS A 30 21.59 23.01 2.92
C HIS A 30 22.58 23.27 1.76
N ARG A 31 22.19 24.09 0.77
CA ARG A 31 23.10 24.52 -0.32
C ARG A 31 24.34 25.24 0.19
N SER A 32 24.22 25.98 1.29
CA SER A 32 25.34 26.66 1.96
C SER A 32 26.24 25.69 2.74
N LYS A 33 25.67 24.66 3.37
CA LYS A 33 26.40 23.65 4.14
C LYS A 33 27.07 22.58 3.27
N TYR A 34 26.48 22.25 2.12
CA TYR A 34 26.95 21.22 1.18
C TYR A 34 27.05 21.78 -0.26
N PRO A 35 28.05 22.62 -0.57
CA PRO A 35 28.17 23.24 -1.90
C PRO A 35 28.28 22.21 -3.03
N GLY A 36 27.40 22.34 -4.04
CA GLY A 36 27.32 21.43 -5.18
C GLY A 36 26.42 20.20 -4.96
N CYS A 37 25.89 19.97 -3.75
CA CYS A 37 24.85 18.99 -3.52
C CYS A 37 23.47 19.61 -3.74
N THR A 38 22.60 18.92 -4.49
CA THR A 38 21.18 19.31 -4.62
C THR A 38 20.43 18.94 -3.33
N PRO A 39 19.73 19.88 -2.67
CA PRO A 39 18.85 19.56 -1.54
C PRO A 39 17.87 18.47 -1.94
N THR A 40 17.91 17.33 -1.25
CA THR A 40 17.13 16.15 -1.61
C THR A 40 16.31 15.71 -0.41
N VAL A 41 14.99 15.58 -0.55
CA VAL A 41 14.12 15.00 0.48
C VAL A 41 13.81 13.55 0.08
N VAL A 42 14.05 12.63 1.02
CA VAL A 42 13.66 11.23 0.87
C VAL A 42 12.23 11.10 1.36
N VAL A 43 11.36 10.43 0.62
CA VAL A 43 9.93 10.36 0.91
C VAL A 43 9.51 8.92 1.18
N ASP A 44 8.98 8.67 2.38
CA ASP A 44 8.23 7.46 2.71
C ASP A 44 6.86 7.55 2.00
N ALA A 45 6.81 7.05 0.77
CA ALA A 45 5.64 7.23 -0.07
C ALA A 45 4.42 6.47 0.47
N MET A 46 4.63 5.38 1.22
CA MET A 46 3.56 4.54 1.77
C MET A 46 2.81 5.22 2.91
N CYS A 47 3.53 5.95 3.78
CA CYS A 47 2.91 6.84 4.76
C CYS A 47 2.20 8.03 4.08
N CYS A 48 2.78 8.59 3.01
CA CYS A 48 2.24 9.77 2.34
C CYS A 48 0.95 9.52 1.51
N LEU A 49 0.66 8.29 1.08
CA LEU A 49 -0.48 7.95 0.20
C LEU A 49 -1.84 8.53 0.65
N ARG A 50 -2.10 8.60 1.95
CA ARG A 50 -3.38 9.12 2.48
C ARG A 50 -3.52 10.63 2.28
N TYR A 51 -2.41 11.35 2.35
CA TYR A 51 -2.37 12.81 2.31
C TYR A 51 -2.37 13.32 0.86
N TRP A 52 -1.66 12.63 -0.04
CA TRP A 52 -1.76 12.90 -1.48
C TRP A 52 -3.13 12.56 -2.08
N TYR A 53 -3.93 11.69 -1.45
CA TYR A 53 -5.30 11.45 -1.88
C TYR A 53 -6.24 12.56 -1.41
N THR A 54 -6.02 13.75 -1.96
CA THR A 54 -6.89 14.92 -1.81
C THR A 54 -8.29 14.78 -2.40
N PRO A 55 -8.63 13.89 -3.37
CA PRO A 55 -10.00 13.81 -3.87
C PRO A 55 -11.04 13.38 -2.82
N GLU A 56 -12.13 14.13 -2.69
CA GLU A 56 -13.21 13.78 -1.74
C GLU A 56 -13.96 12.51 -2.16
N SER A 57 -13.96 12.13 -3.44
CA SER A 57 -14.63 10.91 -3.92
C SER A 57 -13.65 9.75 -4.02
N TRP A 58 -13.79 8.76 -3.12
CA TRP A 58 -12.87 7.63 -2.98
C TRP A 58 -13.54 6.26 -3.14
N VAL A 59 -14.83 6.10 -2.79
CA VAL A 59 -15.50 4.77 -2.89
C VAL A 59 -15.71 4.31 -4.33
N CYS A 60 -15.89 5.22 -5.29
CA CYS A 60 -16.23 4.88 -6.69
C CYS A 60 -15.06 4.27 -7.50
N GLY A 61 -14.05 3.70 -6.85
CA GLY A 61 -12.82 3.21 -7.48
C GLY A 61 -11.72 4.26 -7.65
N GLY A 62 -11.91 5.50 -7.16
CA GLY A 62 -10.93 6.58 -7.14
C GLY A 62 -11.04 7.61 -8.29
N GLN A 63 -10.69 8.88 -8.03
CA GLN A 63 -10.61 9.96 -9.04
C GLN A 63 -9.17 10.08 -9.54
N TRP A 64 -8.84 9.40 -10.64
CA TRP A 64 -7.44 9.17 -10.99
C TRP A 64 -6.78 10.38 -11.65
N ARG A 65 -7.54 11.20 -12.39
CA ARG A 65 -7.02 12.46 -12.95
C ARG A 65 -6.80 13.55 -11.89
N GLU A 66 -7.72 13.63 -10.94
CA GLU A 66 -7.63 14.53 -9.79
C GLU A 66 -6.40 14.19 -8.93
N TYR A 67 -6.23 12.89 -8.60
CA TYR A 67 -5.05 12.40 -7.91
C TYR A 67 -3.74 12.60 -8.70
N PHE A 68 -3.74 12.41 -10.02
CA PHE A 68 -2.57 12.67 -10.86
C PHE A 68 -2.25 14.17 -11.00
N SER A 69 -3.23 15.07 -10.81
CA SER A 69 -2.96 16.50 -10.63
C SER A 69 -2.29 16.72 -9.28
N ALA A 70 -2.90 16.29 -8.18
CA ALA A 70 -2.38 16.52 -6.83
C ALA A 70 -0.93 16.01 -6.63
N LEU A 71 -0.55 14.89 -7.26
CA LEU A 71 0.84 14.42 -7.27
C LEU A 71 1.79 15.31 -8.08
N ARG A 72 1.33 15.92 -9.18
CA ARG A 72 2.11 16.90 -9.95
C ARG A 72 2.26 18.19 -9.17
N ASP A 73 1.15 18.72 -8.65
CA ASP A 73 1.12 19.96 -7.89
C ASP A 73 2.03 19.84 -6.64
N PHE A 74 2.08 18.67 -6.01
CA PHE A 74 3.05 18.30 -4.97
C PHE A 74 4.52 18.33 -5.46
N VAL A 75 4.82 17.62 -6.56
CA VAL A 75 6.18 17.57 -7.15
C VAL A 75 6.67 18.95 -7.58
N ASP A 76 5.84 19.71 -8.31
CA ASP A 76 6.18 21.01 -8.88
C ASP A 76 6.44 22.05 -7.79
N SER A 77 5.73 21.98 -6.66
CA SER A 77 5.95 22.84 -5.50
C SER A 77 7.37 22.67 -4.92
N PHE A 78 7.83 21.43 -4.67
CA PHE A 78 9.21 21.16 -4.21
C PHE A 78 10.26 21.48 -5.30
N ALA A 79 9.95 21.22 -6.57
CA ALA A 79 10.82 21.56 -7.68
C ALA A 79 11.03 23.08 -7.80
N SER A 80 10.00 23.90 -7.51
CA SER A 80 10.05 25.37 -7.57
C SER A 80 11.08 26.01 -6.62
N VAL A 81 11.45 25.31 -5.53
CA VAL A 81 12.48 25.73 -4.57
C VAL A 81 13.83 25.03 -4.77
N GLY A 82 13.96 24.24 -5.83
CA GLY A 82 15.15 23.47 -6.16
C GLY A 82 15.43 22.32 -5.22
N ILE A 83 14.37 21.65 -4.72
CA ILE A 83 14.47 20.41 -3.95
C ILE A 83 14.21 19.22 -4.89
N LYS A 84 15.10 18.22 -4.87
CA LYS A 84 14.87 16.91 -5.48
C LYS A 84 14.04 16.05 -4.53
N LEU A 85 13.06 15.31 -5.05
CA LEU A 85 12.36 14.27 -4.30
C LEU A 85 12.86 12.88 -4.73
N VAL A 86 12.97 11.95 -3.76
CA VAL A 86 13.28 10.53 -3.98
C VAL A 86 12.29 9.70 -3.19
N PHE A 87 11.47 8.92 -3.88
CA PHE A 87 10.31 8.23 -3.29
C PHE A 87 10.58 6.76 -3.05
N PHE A 88 10.45 6.29 -1.81
CA PHE A 88 10.55 4.88 -1.44
C PHE A 88 9.16 4.29 -1.19
N PHE A 89 8.96 3.07 -1.70
CA PHE A 89 7.75 2.27 -1.49
C PHE A 89 8.09 0.90 -0.90
N ASP A 90 7.16 0.34 -0.13
CA ASP A 90 7.21 -1.05 0.34
C ASP A 90 7.47 -2.01 -0.84
N GLY A 91 8.51 -2.83 -0.70
CA GLY A 91 8.77 -4.00 -1.51
C GLY A 91 7.96 -5.21 -1.06
N MET A 92 8.64 -6.20 -0.47
CA MET A 92 8.04 -7.44 0.05
C MET A 92 7.73 -7.34 1.54
N VAL A 93 6.59 -7.88 1.96
CA VAL A 93 6.29 -8.06 3.39
C VAL A 93 7.26 -9.09 4.00
N GLU A 94 8.12 -8.68 4.93
CA GLU A 94 8.98 -9.62 5.67
C GLU A 94 8.13 -10.68 6.41
N GLN A 95 8.63 -11.92 6.43
CA GLN A 95 7.97 -13.04 7.12
C GLN A 95 7.73 -12.75 8.62
N GLY A 96 8.57 -11.93 9.25
CA GLY A 96 8.37 -11.46 10.63
C GLY A 96 7.14 -10.54 10.78
N LYS A 97 6.95 -9.58 9.87
CA LYS A 97 5.83 -8.62 9.92
C LYS A 97 4.50 -9.20 9.41
N ARG A 98 4.51 -10.37 8.75
CA ARG A 98 3.32 -11.04 8.17
C ARG A 98 2.12 -11.11 9.13
N ASN A 99 2.32 -11.43 10.41
CA ASN A 99 1.23 -11.51 11.41
C ASN A 99 0.55 -10.17 11.68
N GLU A 100 1.33 -9.09 11.83
CA GLU A 100 0.81 -7.74 12.02
C GLU A 100 0.21 -7.19 10.71
N TRP A 101 0.76 -7.55 9.54
CA TRP A 101 0.15 -7.28 8.24
C TRP A 101 -1.25 -7.91 8.13
N VAL A 102 -1.39 -9.21 8.46
CA VAL A 102 -2.68 -9.93 8.49
C VAL A 102 -3.67 -9.26 9.44
N LYS A 103 -3.25 -8.96 10.67
CA LYS A 103 -4.06 -8.23 11.66
C LYS A 103 -4.55 -6.88 11.15
N ARG A 104 -3.69 -6.10 10.47
CA ARG A 104 -4.05 -4.84 9.81
C ARG A 104 -5.06 -5.08 8.66
N ARG A 105 -4.87 -6.09 7.81
CA ARG A 105 -5.82 -6.42 6.71
C ARG A 105 -7.18 -6.91 7.24
N LEU A 106 -7.22 -7.72 8.30
CA LEU A 106 -8.45 -8.20 8.91
C LEU A 106 -9.23 -7.10 9.64
N LYS A 107 -8.54 -6.08 10.20
CA LYS A 107 -9.21 -4.85 10.64
C LYS A 107 -9.85 -4.13 9.46
N ASN A 108 -9.10 -3.92 8.37
CA ASN A 108 -9.59 -3.23 7.19
C ASN A 108 -10.85 -3.87 6.58
N ASN A 109 -10.96 -5.21 6.55
CA ASN A 109 -12.19 -5.87 6.10
C ASN A 109 -13.42 -5.40 6.89
N ARG A 110 -13.31 -5.25 8.22
CA ARG A 110 -14.42 -4.77 9.07
C ARG A 110 -14.78 -3.31 8.82
N GLU A 111 -13.80 -2.48 8.44
CA GLU A 111 -14.06 -1.10 8.01
C GLU A 111 -14.81 -1.08 6.67
N ILE A 112 -14.45 -1.98 5.74
CA ILE A 112 -15.13 -2.13 4.44
C ILE A 112 -16.58 -2.60 4.62
N SER A 113 -16.84 -3.56 5.51
CA SER A 113 -18.21 -3.96 5.90
C SER A 113 -19.03 -2.77 6.41
N ARG A 114 -18.44 -1.88 7.22
CA ARG A 114 -19.10 -0.64 7.70
C ARG A 114 -19.36 0.34 6.57
N ILE A 115 -18.44 0.49 5.62
CA ILE A 115 -18.59 1.36 4.45
C ILE A 115 -19.77 0.87 3.58
N PHE A 116 -19.85 -0.42 3.26
CA PHE A 116 -21.00 -0.97 2.50
C PHE A 116 -22.31 -0.95 3.30
N HIS A 117 -22.28 -1.11 4.62
CA HIS A 117 -23.47 -0.89 5.45
C HIS A 117 -23.93 0.57 5.36
N TYR A 118 -23.03 1.54 5.52
CA TYR A 118 -23.35 2.97 5.41
C TYR A 118 -23.94 3.32 4.04
N ILE A 119 -23.30 2.88 2.95
CA ILE A 119 -23.75 3.15 1.57
C ILE A 119 -25.15 2.57 1.32
N ARG A 120 -25.48 1.38 1.82
CA ARG A 120 -26.83 0.82 1.67
C ARG A 120 -27.89 1.62 2.44
N SER A 121 -27.58 2.03 3.66
CA SER A 121 -28.52 2.72 4.56
C SER A 121 -28.77 4.17 4.15
N HIS A 122 -27.73 4.91 3.73
CA HIS A 122 -27.81 6.34 3.45
C HIS A 122 -27.82 6.67 1.95
N ARG A 123 -27.43 5.72 1.08
CA ARG A 123 -27.22 5.95 -0.36
C ARG A 123 -26.15 6.97 -0.71
N GLU A 124 -25.27 7.28 0.24
CA GLU A 124 -24.20 8.28 0.15
C GLU A 124 -22.82 7.68 0.45
N GLN A 125 -21.75 8.44 0.15
CA GLN A 125 -20.40 8.09 0.55
C GLN A 125 -20.15 8.54 2.00
N PRO A 126 -19.57 7.69 2.89
CA PRO A 126 -19.20 8.15 4.22
C PRO A 126 -18.02 9.14 4.20
N GLY A 127 -17.94 9.98 5.23
CA GLY A 127 -16.93 11.04 5.34
C GLY A 127 -15.48 10.57 5.55
N ARG A 128 -14.55 11.53 5.61
CA ARG A 128 -13.10 11.28 5.74
C ARG A 128 -12.68 10.51 7.00
N ASN A 129 -13.52 10.46 8.02
CA ASN A 129 -13.34 9.61 9.21
C ASN A 129 -13.36 8.10 8.87
N MET A 130 -14.10 7.70 7.84
CA MET A 130 -14.17 6.33 7.30
C MET A 130 -13.36 6.16 6.01
N PHE A 131 -12.52 7.13 5.63
CA PHE A 131 -11.74 7.11 4.40
C PHE A 131 -10.95 5.81 4.20
N PHE A 132 -11.16 5.16 3.06
CA PHE A 132 -10.39 4.01 2.63
C PHE A 132 -9.59 4.32 1.36
N ILE A 133 -8.31 3.95 1.35
CA ILE A 133 -7.42 4.14 0.20
C ILE A 133 -7.95 3.32 -1.00
N PRO A 134 -8.14 3.93 -2.19
CA PRO A 134 -8.58 3.21 -3.38
C PRO A 134 -7.69 2.02 -3.74
N SER A 135 -8.32 0.98 -4.28
CA SER A 135 -7.65 -0.26 -4.70
C SER A 135 -6.46 0.04 -5.61
N GLY A 136 -5.29 -0.52 -5.31
CA GLY A 136 -4.10 -0.36 -6.14
C GLY A 136 -3.40 1.01 -6.10
N LEU A 137 -3.87 2.00 -5.31
CA LEU A 137 -3.27 3.36 -5.26
C LEU A 137 -1.74 3.32 -5.19
N ALA A 138 -1.19 2.60 -4.20
CA ALA A 138 0.26 2.43 -3.97
C ALA A 138 1.09 1.94 -5.17
N ILE A 139 0.46 1.30 -6.17
CA ILE A 139 1.11 0.82 -7.39
C ILE A 139 1.05 1.90 -8.46
N PHE A 140 -0.11 2.53 -8.63
CA PHE A 140 -0.31 3.60 -9.60
C PHE A 140 0.42 4.89 -9.21
N THR A 141 0.63 5.17 -7.92
CA THR A 141 1.51 6.27 -7.46
C THR A 141 2.95 6.09 -7.96
N ARG A 142 3.50 4.85 -7.96
CA ARG A 142 4.86 4.56 -8.48
C ARG A 142 4.97 4.95 -9.95
N PHE A 143 3.99 4.52 -10.76
CA PHE A 143 3.93 4.85 -12.18
C PHE A 143 3.61 6.33 -12.45
N ALA A 144 2.81 6.98 -11.59
CA ALA A 144 2.51 8.40 -11.69
C ALA A 144 3.77 9.24 -11.45
N LEU A 145 4.49 8.99 -10.37
CA LEU A 145 5.74 9.68 -10.03
C LEU A 145 6.82 9.47 -11.10
N LYS A 146 6.97 8.26 -11.65
CA LYS A 146 7.79 8.02 -12.86
C LYS A 146 7.34 8.83 -14.07
N THR A 147 6.04 8.95 -14.31
CA THR A 147 5.48 9.76 -15.41
C THR A 147 5.76 11.26 -15.21
N LEU A 148 5.88 11.69 -13.94
CA LEU A 148 6.32 13.03 -13.51
C LEU A 148 7.86 13.14 -13.38
N GLY A 149 8.62 12.20 -13.94
CA GLY A 149 10.09 12.23 -13.99
C GLY A 149 10.81 11.96 -12.66
N GLN A 150 10.09 11.52 -11.61
CA GLN A 150 10.64 11.40 -10.26
C GLN A 150 11.36 10.06 -10.01
N GLU A 151 12.45 10.12 -9.24
CA GLU A 151 13.18 8.94 -8.78
C GLU A 151 12.29 8.16 -7.79
N THR A 152 11.87 6.97 -8.21
CA THR A 152 10.93 6.11 -7.49
C THR A 152 11.58 4.75 -7.29
N LEU A 153 11.65 4.29 -6.03
CA LEU A 153 12.32 3.07 -5.61
C LEU A 153 11.37 2.16 -4.83
N CYS A 154 11.55 0.84 -4.92
CA CYS A 154 10.91 -0.13 -4.02
C CYS A 154 11.96 -0.84 -3.17
N SER A 155 11.68 -1.00 -1.88
CA SER A 155 12.63 -1.60 -0.94
C SER A 155 12.90 -3.09 -1.21
N LEU A 156 14.03 -3.59 -0.74
CA LEU A 156 14.33 -5.03 -0.68
C LEU A 156 14.23 -5.58 0.75
N LYS A 157 14.42 -4.71 1.75
CA LYS A 157 14.20 -4.92 3.18
C LYS A 157 12.99 -4.08 3.63
N GLU A 158 12.86 -3.85 4.93
CA GLU A 158 11.98 -2.81 5.47
C GLU A 158 12.27 -1.44 4.85
N ALA A 159 11.21 -0.73 4.45
CA ALA A 159 11.33 0.55 3.74
C ALA A 159 11.85 1.67 4.66
N ASP A 160 11.48 1.65 5.94
CA ASP A 160 11.95 2.58 6.97
C ASP A 160 13.49 2.60 7.07
N TYR A 161 14.13 1.42 7.06
CA TYR A 161 15.58 1.25 7.04
C TYR A 161 16.23 1.82 5.79
N GLU A 162 15.68 1.54 4.61
CA GLU A 162 16.27 1.99 3.33
C GLU A 162 16.12 3.50 3.13
N VAL A 163 14.98 4.08 3.55
CA VAL A 163 14.76 5.54 3.61
C VAL A 163 15.77 6.20 4.55
N ALA A 164 15.92 5.68 5.77
CA ALA A 164 16.84 6.21 6.76
C ALA A 164 18.31 6.07 6.32
N SER A 165 18.68 4.95 5.70
CA SER A 165 20.02 4.70 5.15
C SER A 165 20.35 5.62 3.97
N TYR A 166 19.42 5.83 3.03
CA TYR A 166 19.61 6.76 1.90
C TYR A 166 19.75 8.20 2.42
N GLY A 167 18.89 8.59 3.38
CA GLY A 167 18.92 9.90 4.01
C GLY A 167 20.28 10.27 4.62
N LEU A 168 20.89 9.31 5.33
CA LEU A 168 22.23 9.43 5.89
C LEU A 168 23.31 9.44 4.79
N GLN A 169 23.31 8.42 3.91
CA GLN A 169 24.38 8.19 2.94
C GLN A 169 24.55 9.35 1.95
N TYR A 170 23.45 9.96 1.49
CA TYR A 170 23.45 11.02 0.49
C TYR A 170 23.38 12.43 1.08
N ASN A 171 23.54 12.59 2.40
CA ASN A 171 23.43 13.88 3.11
C ASN A 171 22.13 14.63 2.76
N CYS A 172 21.01 13.91 2.78
CA CYS A 172 19.71 14.46 2.38
C CYS A 172 19.26 15.62 3.30
N LEU A 173 18.38 16.47 2.77
CA LEU A 173 17.76 17.58 3.49
C LEU A 173 16.93 17.08 4.68
N GLY A 174 16.31 15.91 4.51
CA GLY A 174 15.62 15.13 5.53
C GLY A 174 14.74 14.05 4.92
N ILE A 175 13.93 13.43 5.77
CA ILE A 175 12.94 12.41 5.45
C ILE A 175 11.54 13.01 5.66
N LEU A 176 10.65 12.84 4.68
CA LEU A 176 9.25 13.21 4.75
C LEU A 176 8.40 11.94 4.87
N GLY A 177 7.58 11.84 5.91
CA GLY A 177 6.76 10.65 6.19
C GLY A 177 5.88 10.81 7.41
N GLU A 178 5.34 9.71 7.93
CA GLU A 178 4.57 9.69 9.18
C GLU A 178 4.94 8.46 10.04
N ASP A 179 6.25 8.23 10.15
CA ASP A 179 6.83 7.21 11.04
C ASP A 179 7.80 7.75 12.10
N THR A 180 7.51 7.42 13.35
CA THR A 180 8.33 7.74 14.52
C THR A 180 9.60 6.92 14.59
N ASP A 181 9.74 5.84 13.82
CA ASP A 181 11.01 5.12 13.72
C ASP A 181 12.13 6.02 13.13
N TYR A 182 11.80 7.05 12.34
CA TYR A 182 12.75 8.07 11.87
C TYR A 182 13.28 9.01 12.99
N LEU A 183 12.67 9.01 14.18
CA LEU A 183 13.26 9.64 15.38
C LEU A 183 14.30 8.76 16.07
N ILE A 184 14.23 7.44 15.87
CA ILE A 184 15.11 6.45 16.50
C ILE A 184 16.36 6.20 15.65
N TYR A 185 16.19 6.15 14.33
CA TYR A 185 17.30 6.13 13.38
C TYR A 185 18.16 7.39 13.52
N ASP A 186 19.48 7.22 13.65
CA ASP A 186 20.42 8.34 13.62
C ASP A 186 20.73 8.74 12.16
N THR A 187 19.78 9.43 11.52
CA THR A 187 19.81 9.83 10.11
C THR A 187 19.67 11.36 9.95
N CYS A 188 19.39 11.85 8.75
CA CYS A 188 19.03 13.24 8.50
C CYS A 188 17.72 13.66 9.23
N PRO A 189 17.32 14.95 9.21
CA PRO A 189 16.11 15.42 9.89
C PRO A 189 14.82 14.71 9.45
N TYR A 190 13.83 14.65 10.32
CA TYR A 190 12.51 14.04 10.04
C TYR A 190 11.40 15.10 10.04
N PHE A 191 10.58 15.08 8.99
CA PHE A 191 9.48 16.00 8.73
C PHE A 191 8.15 15.23 8.60
N SER A 192 7.09 15.77 9.19
CA SER A 192 5.74 15.23 9.04
C SER A 192 5.15 15.51 7.65
N ILE A 193 4.39 14.55 7.11
CA ILE A 193 3.52 14.76 5.95
C ILE A 193 2.12 15.25 6.35
N SER A 194 1.63 14.95 7.58
CA SER A 194 0.31 15.43 8.02
C SER A 194 0.26 16.94 8.23
N GLU A 195 1.37 17.53 8.68
CA GLU A 195 1.48 18.96 8.97
C GLU A 195 2.05 19.79 7.80
N LEU A 196 2.20 19.21 6.60
CA LEU A 196 2.75 19.90 5.43
C LEU A 196 1.71 20.82 4.78
N CYS A 197 1.91 22.13 4.91
CA CYS A 197 1.26 23.12 4.05
C CYS A 197 2.00 23.19 2.71
N LEU A 198 1.38 22.73 1.63
CA LEU A 198 2.03 22.70 0.31
C LEU A 198 2.23 24.11 -0.28
N GLU A 199 1.34 25.06 0.03
CA GLU A 199 1.40 26.44 -0.51
C GLU A 199 2.57 27.26 0.07
N SER A 200 2.77 27.19 1.39
CA SER A 200 3.90 27.86 2.05
C SER A 200 5.18 27.02 2.06
N LEU A 201 5.07 25.71 1.82
CA LEU A 201 6.11 24.69 2.02
C LEU A 201 6.61 24.63 3.48
N GLU A 202 5.71 24.87 4.43
CA GLU A 202 5.96 24.73 5.87
C GLU A 202 5.51 23.36 6.38
N THR A 203 6.24 22.80 7.34
CA THR A 203 5.88 21.56 8.04
C THR A 203 6.47 21.54 9.46
N ILE A 204 6.09 20.56 10.27
CA ILE A 204 6.76 20.24 11.52
C ILE A 204 7.96 19.33 11.26
N MET A 205 9.14 19.81 11.65
CA MET A 205 10.33 18.98 11.91
C MET A 205 10.29 18.45 13.34
N LEU A 206 10.58 17.16 13.52
CA LEU A 206 10.65 16.51 14.83
C LEU A 206 12.13 16.28 15.19
N CYS A 207 12.61 16.94 16.25
CA CYS A 207 14.03 17.00 16.60
C CYS A 207 14.42 15.90 17.61
N ARG A 208 15.31 14.97 17.22
CA ARG A 208 15.74 13.85 18.10
C ARG A 208 16.56 14.32 19.30
N GLU A 209 17.29 15.43 19.15
CA GLU A 209 18.11 16.03 20.20
C GLU A 209 17.23 16.53 21.35
N LYS A 210 16.16 17.27 21.03
CA LYS A 210 15.14 17.69 22.00
C LYS A 210 14.39 16.51 22.62
N LEU A 211 14.18 15.42 21.88
CA LEU A 211 13.61 14.18 22.43
C LEU A 211 14.56 13.57 23.47
N CYS A 212 15.84 13.44 23.15
CA CYS A 212 16.90 13.01 24.06
C CYS A 212 16.99 13.87 25.33
N GLU A 213 17.01 15.20 25.19
CA GLU A 213 16.96 16.17 26.31
C GLU A 213 15.74 15.94 27.21
N SER A 214 14.56 15.73 26.61
CA SER A 214 13.29 15.54 27.33
C SER A 214 13.20 14.20 28.06
N LEU A 215 13.98 13.21 27.63
CA LEU A 215 14.01 11.86 28.17
C LEU A 215 15.21 11.58 29.09
N GLY A 216 16.22 12.46 29.09
CA GLY A 216 17.47 12.27 29.83
C GLY A 216 18.37 11.18 29.25
N LEU A 217 18.37 11.02 27.91
CA LEU A 217 19.04 9.95 27.17
C LEU A 217 19.99 10.48 26.10
N CYS A 218 20.94 9.66 25.65
CA CYS A 218 21.73 9.92 24.43
C CYS A 218 21.01 9.37 23.19
N VAL A 219 21.38 9.85 21.99
CA VAL A 219 20.84 9.31 20.72
C VAL A 219 21.10 7.81 20.58
N ALA A 220 22.26 7.34 21.04
CA ALA A 220 22.64 5.92 21.07
C ALA A 220 21.74 5.03 21.95
N ASP A 221 20.91 5.61 22.81
CA ASP A 221 19.97 4.89 23.69
C ASP A 221 18.56 4.79 23.10
N LEU A 222 18.24 5.54 22.04
CA LEU A 222 16.92 5.50 21.40
C LEU A 222 16.59 4.10 20.85
N PRO A 223 17.50 3.33 20.22
CA PRO A 223 17.24 1.95 19.81
C PRO A 223 16.90 1.00 20.99
N LEU A 224 17.52 1.22 22.16
CA LEU A 224 17.17 0.48 23.38
C LEU A 224 15.76 0.86 23.86
N LEU A 225 15.46 2.15 23.94
CA LEU A 225 14.15 2.65 24.35
C LEU A 225 13.04 2.10 23.45
N ALA A 226 13.24 2.11 22.12
CA ALA A 226 12.31 1.55 21.14
C ALA A 226 12.00 0.07 21.42
N CYS A 227 13.01 -0.74 21.73
CA CYS A 227 12.83 -2.15 22.11
C CYS A 227 12.04 -2.33 23.42
N LEU A 228 12.30 -1.50 24.43
CA LEU A 228 11.66 -1.64 25.75
C LEU A 228 10.19 -1.17 25.75
N LEU A 229 9.87 -0.16 24.95
CA LEU A 229 8.49 0.27 24.67
C LEU A 229 7.74 -0.76 23.81
N GLY A 230 8.45 -1.39 22.86
CA GLY A 230 7.90 -2.27 21.84
C GLY A 230 7.89 -1.57 20.49
N ASN A 231 8.37 -2.29 19.47
CA ASN A 231 8.52 -1.83 18.09
C ASN A 231 8.04 -2.93 17.13
N ASP A 232 8.32 -2.80 15.83
CA ASP A 232 7.84 -3.73 14.81
C ASP A 232 8.58 -5.09 14.81
N ILE A 233 9.67 -5.25 15.60
CA ILE A 233 10.38 -6.53 15.84
C ILE A 233 10.11 -7.08 17.25
N ILE A 234 9.98 -6.22 18.26
CA ILE A 234 9.80 -6.58 19.68
C ILE A 234 8.33 -6.46 20.08
N PRO A 235 7.61 -7.58 20.33
CA PRO A 235 6.22 -7.54 20.76
C PRO A 235 6.01 -6.73 22.04
N GLU A 236 4.98 -5.87 22.05
CA GLU A 236 4.64 -4.95 23.15
C GLU A 236 4.64 -5.65 24.52
N GLY A 237 4.08 -6.86 24.62
CA GLY A 237 4.02 -7.64 25.87
C GLY A 237 5.37 -8.11 26.43
N MET A 238 6.45 -8.20 25.64
CA MET A 238 7.74 -8.79 26.08
C MET A 238 8.33 -8.08 27.30
N PHE A 239 8.23 -6.75 27.34
CA PHE A 239 8.76 -5.91 28.41
C PHE A 239 7.66 -5.30 29.30
N GLU A 240 6.42 -5.81 29.25
CA GLU A 240 5.31 -5.25 30.04
C GLU A 240 5.58 -5.25 31.55
N SER A 241 6.04 -6.38 32.09
CA SER A 241 6.45 -6.50 33.49
C SER A 241 7.66 -5.63 33.88
N PHE A 242 8.49 -5.23 32.91
CA PHE A 242 9.59 -4.28 33.13
C PHE A 242 9.06 -2.84 33.14
N ARG A 243 8.27 -2.44 32.15
CA ARG A 243 7.62 -1.12 32.08
C ARG A 243 6.73 -0.85 33.29
N PHE A 244 6.02 -1.86 33.80
CA PHE A 244 5.26 -1.75 35.04
C PHE A 244 6.15 -1.46 36.26
N LYS A 245 7.28 -2.17 36.42
CA LYS A 245 8.26 -1.90 37.49
C LYS A 245 8.86 -0.50 37.40
N CYS A 246 9.21 -0.04 36.20
CA CYS A 246 9.68 1.33 35.97
C CYS A 246 8.62 2.34 36.42
N LEU A 247 7.38 2.21 35.93
CA LEU A 247 6.27 3.11 36.28
C LEU A 247 5.97 3.10 37.80
N SER A 248 5.96 1.92 38.45
CA SER A 248 5.76 1.81 39.90
C SER A 248 6.91 2.40 40.73
N SER A 249 8.09 2.58 40.14
CA SER A 249 9.27 3.18 40.78
C SER A 249 9.46 4.65 40.41
N TYR A 250 8.65 5.20 39.51
CA TYR A 250 8.79 6.54 38.97
C TYR A 250 8.07 7.54 39.87
N THR A 251 8.82 8.27 40.70
CA THR A 251 8.30 9.23 41.69
C THR A 251 7.73 10.52 41.07
N SER A 252 7.83 10.68 39.75
CA SER A 252 7.58 11.94 39.04
C SER A 252 6.48 11.82 37.98
N VAL A 253 5.52 10.91 38.18
CA VAL A 253 4.31 10.77 37.35
C VAL A 253 3.64 12.14 37.21
N LYS A 254 3.40 12.59 35.97
CA LYS A 254 2.71 13.87 35.73
C LYS A 254 1.25 13.58 35.40
N GLU A 255 0.34 14.16 36.18
CA GLU A 255 -1.11 13.94 36.08
C GLU A 255 -1.68 14.37 34.72
N ASN A 256 -1.07 15.37 34.09
CA ASN A 256 -1.48 15.90 32.78
C ASN A 256 -1.06 15.01 31.59
N PHE A 257 -0.30 13.93 31.81
CA PHE A 257 0.21 13.07 30.73
C PHE A 257 -0.53 11.73 30.69
N ASP A 258 -0.75 11.21 29.47
CA ASP A 258 -1.42 9.92 29.29
C ASP A 258 -0.59 8.76 29.90
N LYS A 259 -1.22 7.59 30.04
CA LYS A 259 -0.56 6.41 30.61
C LYS A 259 0.67 5.98 29.79
N LYS A 260 0.70 6.21 28.47
CA LYS A 260 1.85 5.85 27.61
C LYS A 260 3.01 6.83 27.75
N GLY A 261 2.75 8.13 27.84
CA GLY A 261 3.77 9.14 28.09
C GLY A 261 4.42 8.99 29.47
N ASN A 262 3.62 8.73 30.51
CA ASN A 262 4.16 8.41 31.84
C ASN A 262 4.99 7.12 31.85
N ILE A 263 4.60 6.09 31.09
CA ILE A 263 5.45 4.88 30.89
C ILE A 263 6.76 5.22 30.15
N MET A 264 6.72 6.07 29.13
CA MET A 264 7.91 6.44 28.35
C MET A 264 8.93 7.20 29.19
N LEU A 265 8.47 8.15 30.00
CA LEU A 265 9.31 8.87 30.96
C LEU A 265 9.89 7.93 32.02
N ALA A 266 9.07 7.05 32.60
CA ALA A 266 9.51 6.10 33.61
C ALA A 266 10.57 5.09 33.09
N VAL A 267 10.44 4.63 31.84
CA VAL A 267 11.45 3.77 31.21
C VAL A 267 12.75 4.54 30.94
N SER A 268 12.65 5.77 30.43
CA SER A 268 13.82 6.59 30.09
C SER A 268 14.62 7.02 31.33
N ASP A 269 13.91 7.47 32.37
CA ASP A 269 14.46 7.74 33.71
C ASP A 269 15.19 6.52 34.29
N HIS A 270 14.65 5.31 34.10
CA HIS A 270 15.29 4.09 34.56
C HIS A 270 16.57 3.75 33.78
N ILE A 271 16.55 3.87 32.44
CA ILE A 271 17.75 3.68 31.59
C ILE A 271 18.84 4.67 32.03
N SER A 272 18.50 5.96 32.11
CA SER A 272 19.41 7.05 32.49
C SER A 272 20.05 6.83 33.88
N LYS A 273 19.24 6.49 34.90
CA LYS A 273 19.72 6.20 36.26
C LYS A 273 20.64 4.97 36.32
N VAL A 274 20.38 3.93 35.53
CA VAL A 274 21.23 2.73 35.51
C VAL A 274 22.53 2.98 34.72
N LEU A 275 22.48 3.76 33.63
CA LEU A 275 23.66 4.18 32.86
C LEU A 275 24.68 4.96 33.70
N HIS A 276 24.22 5.81 34.63
CA HIS A 276 25.11 6.55 35.54
C HIS A 276 25.86 5.66 36.57
N LEU A 277 25.57 4.36 36.65
CA LEU A 277 26.28 3.43 37.53
C LEU A 277 27.55 2.89 36.86
N HIS A 278 28.58 2.58 37.66
CA HIS A 278 29.74 1.83 37.15
C HIS A 278 29.30 0.48 36.55
N GLN A 279 29.67 0.22 35.28
CA GLN A 279 29.16 -0.89 34.46
C GLN A 279 27.62 -0.87 34.25
N GLY A 280 27.03 0.32 34.12
CA GLY A 280 25.60 0.55 33.96
C GLY A 280 24.97 -0.25 32.81
N GLU A 281 25.60 -0.26 31.63
CA GLU A 281 25.12 -0.99 30.45
C GLU A 281 24.93 -2.50 30.77
N LYS A 282 25.94 -3.13 31.37
CA LYS A 282 25.94 -4.54 31.79
C LYS A 282 24.93 -4.83 32.90
N LYS A 283 24.79 -3.90 33.86
CA LYS A 283 23.76 -3.99 34.91
C LYS A 283 22.36 -3.93 34.32
N LEU A 284 22.13 -3.07 33.33
CA LEU A 284 20.83 -2.99 32.66
C LEU A 284 20.54 -4.30 31.90
N GLU A 285 21.53 -4.86 31.18
CA GLU A 285 21.38 -6.19 30.57
C GLU A 285 21.01 -7.28 31.60
N GLU A 286 21.69 -7.32 32.75
CA GLU A 286 21.42 -8.27 33.84
C GLU A 286 20.04 -8.07 34.49
N MET A 287 19.46 -6.86 34.40
CA MET A 287 18.14 -6.52 34.91
C MET A 287 17.01 -6.76 33.90
N LEU A 288 17.30 -6.82 32.60
CA LEU A 288 16.28 -7.04 31.57
C LEU A 288 15.83 -8.52 31.56
N PRO A 289 14.52 -8.80 31.45
CA PRO A 289 13.97 -10.17 31.44
C PRO A 289 14.16 -10.88 30.09
N LEU A 290 15.39 -10.85 29.53
CA LEU A 290 15.69 -11.31 28.18
C LEU A 290 15.49 -12.83 28.03
N GLY A 291 16.03 -13.63 28.96
CA GLY A 291 15.93 -15.10 28.93
C GLY A 291 16.26 -15.67 27.54
N PRO A 292 15.37 -16.49 26.92
CA PRO A 292 15.58 -17.01 25.57
C PRO A 292 15.48 -15.95 24.46
N ASN A 293 14.85 -14.80 24.74
CA ASN A 293 14.58 -13.75 23.75
C ASN A 293 15.79 -12.83 23.49
N ARG A 294 16.95 -13.05 24.13
CA ARG A 294 18.15 -12.19 24.00
C ARG A 294 18.58 -11.96 22.55
N ALA A 295 18.48 -12.97 21.68
CA ALA A 295 18.76 -12.84 20.25
C ALA A 295 17.73 -11.97 19.50
N LEU A 296 16.45 -12.05 19.86
CA LEU A 296 15.39 -11.23 19.27
C LEU A 296 15.51 -9.77 19.73
N PHE A 297 15.84 -9.55 21.00
CA PHE A 297 16.16 -8.23 21.55
C PHE A 297 17.32 -7.57 20.79
N TYR A 298 18.45 -8.26 20.60
CA TYR A 298 19.54 -7.72 19.77
C TYR A 298 19.13 -7.45 18.32
N LYS A 299 18.27 -8.28 17.70
CA LYS A 299 17.73 -7.98 16.35
C LYS A 299 16.93 -6.66 16.35
N GLY A 300 16.14 -6.40 17.39
CA GLY A 300 15.37 -5.16 17.54
C GLY A 300 16.22 -3.91 17.78
N VAL A 301 17.41 -4.06 18.39
CA VAL A 301 18.40 -2.96 18.49
C VAL A 301 19.16 -2.81 17.16
N ALA A 302 19.51 -3.93 16.51
CA ALA A 302 20.21 -3.95 15.22
C ALA A 302 19.44 -3.24 14.10
N SER A 303 18.11 -3.34 14.09
CA SER A 303 17.28 -2.77 13.01
C SER A 303 17.36 -1.25 12.92
N TYR A 304 17.76 -0.55 13.98
CA TYR A 304 17.94 0.91 13.94
C TYR A 304 19.38 1.36 13.61
N LEU A 305 20.32 0.44 13.34
CA LEU A 305 21.71 0.78 13.02
C LEU A 305 21.94 0.90 11.51
N LEU A 306 22.23 2.11 11.06
CA LEU A 306 22.55 2.41 9.67
C LEU A 306 24.02 2.09 9.35
N PRO A 307 24.41 1.99 8.06
CA PRO A 307 25.77 1.61 7.67
C PRO A 307 26.84 2.51 8.31
N GLY A 308 27.83 1.87 8.97
CA GLY A 308 28.92 2.56 9.68
C GLY A 308 28.62 2.94 11.13
N GLN A 309 27.38 2.77 11.60
CA GLN A 309 27.02 3.03 13.00
C GLN A 309 27.30 1.82 13.90
N SER A 310 27.47 2.08 15.19
CA SER A 310 27.51 1.05 16.24
C SER A 310 26.69 1.53 17.44
N SER A 311 26.33 0.60 18.32
CA SER A 311 25.56 0.89 19.53
C SER A 311 26.23 0.27 20.75
N PRO A 312 26.30 0.97 21.90
CA PRO A 312 26.87 0.43 23.14
C PRO A 312 26.11 -0.80 23.64
N TRP A 313 24.87 -0.98 23.21
CA TRP A 313 23.96 -2.05 23.60
C TRP A 313 24.28 -3.42 22.95
N PHE A 314 25.40 -3.55 22.23
CA PHE A 314 25.93 -4.81 21.69
C PHE A 314 27.02 -5.42 22.57
N PHE A 315 26.62 -6.21 23.57
CA PHE A 315 27.50 -6.80 24.58
C PHE A 315 28.46 -7.91 24.09
N GLN A 316 28.60 -8.13 22.78
CA GLN A 316 29.51 -9.12 22.21
C GLN A 316 30.83 -8.49 21.73
N LYS A 317 31.84 -8.48 22.60
CA LYS A 317 33.23 -8.46 22.12
C LYS A 317 33.57 -9.85 21.54
N PRO A 318 34.23 -9.94 20.37
CA PRO A 318 34.72 -11.22 19.87
C PRO A 318 35.71 -11.82 20.88
N LYS A 319 35.54 -13.09 21.22
CA LYS A 319 36.56 -13.84 21.98
C LYS A 319 37.80 -13.92 21.09
N GLY A 320 38.94 -13.45 21.61
CA GLY A 320 40.06 -13.02 20.80
C GLY A 320 40.58 -14.08 19.82
N LEU A 321 40.70 -13.69 18.55
CA LEU A 321 41.46 -14.44 17.56
C LEU A 321 42.94 -14.38 17.97
N ILE A 322 43.49 -15.52 18.42
CA ILE A 322 44.94 -15.62 18.67
C ILE A 322 45.63 -15.61 17.31
N MET A 323 46.23 -14.46 16.96
CA MET A 323 47.14 -14.34 15.82
C MET A 323 48.29 -15.32 16.01
N LEU A 324 48.38 -16.33 15.13
CA LEU A 324 49.50 -17.25 15.07
C LEU A 324 50.11 -17.16 13.68
N ASP A 325 51.06 -16.22 13.53
CA ASP A 325 51.83 -16.07 12.29
C ASP A 325 52.50 -17.40 11.91
N LYS A 326 52.22 -17.86 10.68
CA LYS A 326 53.08 -18.82 10.00
C LYS A 326 52.96 -18.70 8.49
N GLN A 327 54.10 -18.86 7.82
CA GLN A 327 54.33 -18.48 6.43
C GLN A 327 53.69 -19.45 5.43
N VAL A 328 53.32 -18.93 4.25
CA VAL A 328 52.78 -19.71 3.12
C VAL A 328 53.91 -20.11 2.17
N ILE A 329 54.12 -21.41 1.94
CA ILE A 329 54.93 -21.95 0.83
C ILE A 329 54.34 -23.27 0.29
N SER A 330 54.16 -23.35 -1.05
CA SER A 330 54.13 -24.55 -1.94
C SER A 330 53.07 -25.66 -1.82
N MET A 331 52.00 -25.51 -2.62
CA MET A 331 51.46 -26.44 -3.67
C MET A 331 51.53 -27.99 -3.61
N SER A 332 50.43 -28.61 -4.10
CA SER A 332 50.25 -29.96 -4.69
C SER A 332 50.27 -31.20 -3.75
N SER A 333 49.54 -32.30 -3.99
CA SER A 333 48.66 -32.73 -5.11
C SER A 333 47.46 -33.62 -4.67
N ASP A 334 46.49 -33.83 -5.57
CA ASP A 334 45.41 -34.86 -5.53
C ASP A 334 45.93 -36.32 -5.64
N PRO A 335 45.08 -37.39 -5.63
CA PRO A 335 44.03 -37.77 -4.65
C PRO A 335 44.01 -39.30 -4.34
N GLU A 336 43.18 -39.83 -3.42
CA GLU A 336 42.62 -41.21 -3.54
C GLU A 336 41.41 -41.53 -2.62
N SER A 337 40.88 -42.77 -2.62
CA SER A 337 39.50 -43.08 -2.20
C SER A 337 39.25 -44.46 -1.54
N LYS A 338 38.14 -44.55 -0.77
CA LYS A 338 37.53 -45.77 -0.14
C LYS A 338 38.35 -46.31 1.05
N GLN A 339 37.85 -47.16 1.96
CA GLN A 339 36.60 -47.93 2.06
C GLN A 339 36.30 -48.25 3.55
N GLY A 340 35.04 -48.54 3.96
CA GLY A 340 34.77 -49.25 5.23
C GLY A 340 33.51 -48.88 6.02
N VAL A 341 32.66 -49.87 6.29
CA VAL A 341 31.48 -49.90 7.20
C VAL A 341 31.44 -51.34 7.73
N PRO A 342 31.38 -51.62 9.07
CA PRO A 342 30.08 -52.02 9.66
C PRO A 342 29.87 -51.85 11.19
N ILE A 343 28.58 -51.85 11.57
CA ILE A 343 27.96 -52.42 12.80
C ILE A 343 28.40 -51.91 14.20
N CYS A 344 27.38 -51.50 14.97
CA CYS A 344 27.20 -51.87 16.38
C CYS A 344 25.72 -52.21 16.63
N THR A 345 25.44 -53.20 17.48
CA THR A 345 24.08 -53.69 17.80
C THR A 345 23.67 -53.37 19.25
N GLU A 346 22.36 -53.31 19.51
CA GLU A 346 21.78 -53.20 20.86
C GLU A 346 21.92 -54.49 21.69
N PRO A 347 21.50 -54.43 22.97
CA PRO A 347 20.59 -55.47 23.48
C PRO A 347 19.30 -54.92 24.11
N GLU A 348 18.21 -55.71 23.98
CA GLU A 348 16.84 -55.39 24.41
C GLU A 348 16.58 -55.51 25.93
N SER A 349 15.46 -54.95 26.41
CA SER A 349 14.58 -55.64 27.37
C SER A 349 13.10 -55.21 27.27
N LYS A 350 12.18 -56.00 27.84
CA LYS A 350 10.74 -56.17 27.48
C LYS A 350 9.89 -56.36 28.77
N GLN A 351 8.56 -56.24 28.88
CA GLN A 351 7.37 -56.01 28.00
C GLN A 351 6.19 -55.57 28.96
N GLU A 352 4.96 -55.11 28.64
CA GLU A 352 4.14 -54.84 27.43
C GLU A 352 2.89 -53.96 27.85
N VAL A 353 1.87 -53.87 26.97
CA VAL A 353 0.39 -53.74 27.18
C VAL A 353 -0.24 -52.43 26.62
N PRO A 354 -1.34 -52.48 25.82
CA PRO A 354 -1.82 -51.35 25.00
C PRO A 354 -3.17 -50.70 25.44
N ILE A 355 -3.68 -49.83 24.55
CA ILE A 355 -4.82 -48.90 24.66
C ILE A 355 -6.21 -49.57 24.75
N SER A 356 -7.13 -48.99 25.55
CA SER A 356 -8.58 -49.04 25.27
C SER A 356 -9.39 -47.85 25.87
N THR A 357 -10.61 -47.72 25.35
CA THR A 357 -11.64 -46.65 25.33
C THR A 357 -12.23 -46.07 26.64
N ASP A 358 -12.87 -44.91 26.47
CA ASP A 358 -13.73 -44.10 27.36
C ASP A 358 -15.05 -44.78 27.84
N PRO A 359 -15.70 -44.33 28.95
CA PRO A 359 -17.10 -43.86 28.85
C PRO A 359 -17.58 -42.76 29.85
N GLU A 360 -18.77 -42.20 29.58
CA GLU A 360 -19.39 -41.04 30.27
C GLU A 360 -20.19 -41.31 31.58
N SER A 361 -20.37 -40.24 32.39
CA SER A 361 -21.52 -39.97 33.30
C SER A 361 -21.59 -40.76 34.64
N LYS A 362 -22.34 -40.38 35.71
CA LYS A 362 -23.31 -39.27 35.96
C LYS A 362 -23.58 -39.03 37.48
N GLN A 363 -24.17 -37.86 37.78
CA GLN A 363 -25.02 -37.41 38.93
C GLN A 363 -24.39 -36.47 40.01
N GLU A 364 -24.94 -35.25 40.29
CA GLU A 364 -26.23 -34.82 40.94
C GLU A 364 -26.16 -34.93 42.49
N ILE A 365 -26.71 -34.10 43.40
CA ILE A 365 -27.84 -33.11 43.55
C ILE A 365 -27.36 -32.06 44.62
N PRO A 366 -27.67 -30.71 44.71
CA PRO A 366 -28.98 -30.00 44.59
C PRO A 366 -28.94 -28.56 43.95
N ILE A 367 -30.00 -27.74 44.16
CA ILE A 367 -30.14 -26.29 43.89
C ILE A 367 -30.84 -25.61 45.10
N SER A 368 -30.66 -24.30 45.34
CA SER A 368 -31.57 -23.45 46.13
C SER A 368 -31.55 -21.98 45.67
N THR A 369 -32.60 -21.20 45.94
CA THR A 369 -32.83 -19.84 45.39
C THR A 369 -33.09 -18.75 46.43
N VAL A 370 -32.79 -17.50 46.01
CA VAL A 370 -32.96 -16.15 46.59
C VAL A 370 -34.04 -15.95 47.69
N PRO A 371 -33.78 -15.04 48.66
CA PRO A 371 -34.65 -13.85 48.77
C PRO A 371 -33.91 -12.51 48.93
N GLU A 372 -34.63 -11.40 48.72
CA GLU A 372 -34.16 -10.02 48.86
C GLU A 372 -34.08 -9.53 50.32
N SER A 373 -33.30 -8.47 50.58
CA SER A 373 -33.57 -7.53 51.68
C SER A 373 -33.00 -6.12 51.39
N LYS A 374 -33.54 -5.11 52.09
CA LYS A 374 -33.18 -3.68 51.96
C LYS A 374 -32.83 -3.11 53.32
N GLN A 375 -31.87 -2.18 53.37
CA GLN A 375 -31.68 -1.03 54.28
C GLN A 375 -30.22 -0.56 54.12
N GLU A 376 -29.82 0.69 53.88
CA GLU A 376 -30.19 2.06 54.33
C GLU A 376 -29.00 2.69 55.09
N VAL A 377 -28.93 4.02 55.06
CA VAL A 377 -27.73 4.84 55.29
C VAL A 377 -27.42 5.01 56.79
N PRO A 378 -26.24 5.56 57.14
CA PRO A 378 -26.31 6.92 57.71
C PRO A 378 -25.33 7.94 57.09
N ILE A 379 -25.72 9.19 57.22
CA ILE A 379 -25.09 10.38 56.64
C ILE A 379 -24.01 10.95 57.59
N CYS A 380 -22.92 11.48 57.03
CA CYS A 380 -22.09 12.50 57.68
C CYS A 380 -22.05 13.76 56.78
N THR A 381 -22.55 14.89 57.31
CA THR A 381 -22.59 16.21 56.66
C THR A 381 -21.83 17.26 57.48
N VAL A 382 -21.76 18.48 56.93
CA VAL A 382 -21.44 19.78 57.60
C VAL A 382 -19.94 20.13 57.68
N PRO A 383 -19.51 21.40 57.42
CA PRO A 383 -20.20 22.57 56.82
C PRO A 383 -19.54 23.13 55.52
N GLU A 384 -20.17 24.14 54.90
CA GLU A 384 -19.56 25.02 53.91
C GLU A 384 -18.69 26.14 54.55
N SER A 385 -17.77 26.71 53.77
CA SER A 385 -17.33 28.12 53.88
C SER A 385 -17.05 28.69 52.47
N LYS A 386 -17.02 30.03 52.31
CA LYS A 386 -17.15 30.72 51.01
C LYS A 386 -16.02 31.72 50.72
N GLN A 387 -16.02 32.21 49.46
CA GLN A 387 -15.18 33.26 48.81
C GLN A 387 -14.02 32.70 47.95
N GLU A 388 -14.14 32.65 46.61
CA GLU A 388 -14.07 33.73 45.58
C GLU A 388 -12.62 33.87 45.02
N VAL A 389 -12.25 33.30 43.84
CA VAL A 389 -12.55 33.69 42.43
C VAL A 389 -11.47 34.64 41.85
N PRO A 390 -11.04 34.60 40.55
CA PRO A 390 -11.32 33.68 39.43
C PRO A 390 -10.07 33.02 38.76
N MET A 391 -10.30 32.07 37.85
CA MET A 391 -9.59 32.01 36.54
C MET A 391 -10.56 31.50 35.45
N CYS A 392 -10.32 31.89 34.19
CA CYS A 392 -11.24 31.69 33.08
C CYS A 392 -11.04 30.35 32.35
N VAL A 393 -12.12 29.79 31.80
CA VAL A 393 -12.11 28.67 30.84
C VAL A 393 -13.09 28.99 29.72
N GLU A 394 -12.74 28.70 28.47
CA GLU A 394 -13.55 28.98 27.29
C GLU A 394 -14.61 27.87 27.03
N PRO A 395 -15.76 28.18 26.39
CA PRO A 395 -16.88 27.24 26.28
C PRO A 395 -16.91 26.39 24.99
N GLU A 396 -17.21 25.10 25.11
CA GLU A 396 -17.80 24.32 24.01
C GLU A 396 -19.30 24.67 23.85
N PRO A 397 -19.83 24.79 22.62
CA PRO A 397 -21.26 24.81 22.36
C PRO A 397 -21.81 23.43 21.96
N LYS A 398 -22.76 22.92 22.75
CA LYS A 398 -23.77 21.95 22.30
C LYS A 398 -25.16 22.53 22.56
N GLN A 399 -26.06 22.48 21.59
CA GLN A 399 -27.49 22.62 21.80
C GLN A 399 -28.28 21.71 20.84
N GLU A 400 -29.48 21.35 21.27
CA GLU A 400 -30.38 20.40 20.59
C GLU A 400 -31.55 21.12 19.91
N VAL A 401 -32.33 20.38 19.12
CA VAL A 401 -33.42 20.87 18.26
C VAL A 401 -34.77 20.86 18.97
N PRO A 402 -35.64 21.85 18.69
CA PRO A 402 -37.09 21.63 18.61
C PRO A 402 -37.67 21.97 17.23
N MET A 403 -38.75 21.26 16.84
CA MET A 403 -39.46 21.45 15.55
C MET A 403 -40.39 22.67 15.54
N CYS A 404 -40.81 23.10 14.33
CA CYS A 404 -42.21 23.46 14.06
C CYS A 404 -42.58 23.26 12.57
N ALA A 405 -43.88 23.28 12.26
CA ALA A 405 -44.50 22.69 11.07
C ALA A 405 -44.52 23.57 9.78
N GLU A 406 -44.96 22.95 8.67
CA GLU A 406 -45.31 23.59 7.38
C GLU A 406 -46.47 24.60 7.49
N PRO A 407 -46.66 25.46 6.47
CA PRO A 407 -47.85 25.30 5.63
C PRO A 407 -47.63 25.52 4.12
N GLU A 408 -48.62 25.12 3.31
CA GLU A 408 -48.58 25.16 1.83
C GLU A 408 -49.02 26.50 1.17
N SER A 409 -48.53 26.69 -0.07
CA SER A 409 -49.32 27.04 -1.28
C SER A 409 -49.31 28.48 -1.89
N LYS A 410 -49.26 28.48 -3.24
CA LYS A 410 -49.78 29.44 -4.27
C LYS A 410 -49.05 30.76 -4.62
N GLN A 411 -48.77 30.89 -5.94
CA GLN A 411 -49.07 32.00 -6.90
C GLN A 411 -48.75 33.48 -6.50
N GLU A 412 -48.26 34.39 -7.37
CA GLU A 412 -48.00 34.37 -8.83
C GLU A 412 -47.06 35.54 -9.28
N VAL A 413 -46.42 35.40 -10.46
CA VAL A 413 -46.20 36.39 -11.58
C VAL A 413 -46.35 37.91 -11.27
N PRO A 414 -45.42 38.83 -11.66
CA PRO A 414 -44.92 39.00 -13.03
C PRO A 414 -43.46 39.46 -13.28
N MET A 415 -43.11 39.57 -14.57
CA MET A 415 -41.85 40.05 -15.17
C MET A 415 -41.53 41.55 -14.95
N SER A 416 -40.24 41.91 -15.09
CA SER A 416 -39.78 43.07 -15.88
C SER A 416 -38.32 42.89 -16.35
N LYS A 417 -37.78 43.83 -17.16
CA LYS A 417 -36.48 43.73 -17.86
C LYS A 417 -35.40 44.65 -17.22
N GLU A 418 -34.14 44.45 -17.61
CA GLU A 418 -32.99 45.34 -17.31
C GLU A 418 -33.22 46.80 -17.75
N PRO A 419 -32.47 47.78 -17.18
CA PRO A 419 -31.34 48.33 -17.96
C PRO A 419 -30.07 48.82 -17.21
N GLU A 420 -28.92 48.57 -17.83
CA GLU A 420 -27.70 49.40 -18.02
C GLU A 420 -27.13 50.41 -16.97
N SER A 421 -25.89 50.11 -16.52
CA SER A 421 -24.68 51.01 -16.47
C SER A 421 -24.56 52.11 -15.39
N LYS A 422 -23.41 52.31 -14.71
CA LYS A 422 -22.14 52.91 -15.22
C LYS A 422 -20.97 52.91 -14.20
N GLN A 423 -19.72 52.83 -14.73
CA GLN A 423 -18.45 53.40 -14.20
C GLN A 423 -17.94 52.89 -12.82
N GLU A 424 -16.64 52.84 -12.49
CA GLU A 424 -15.39 53.20 -13.20
C GLU A 424 -14.18 52.32 -12.75
N VAL A 425 -13.01 52.45 -13.39
CA VAL A 425 -11.79 51.63 -13.14
C VAL A 425 -10.54 52.56 -13.09
N PRO A 426 -9.46 52.21 -12.36
CA PRO A 426 -8.22 51.88 -13.09
C PRO A 426 -7.31 50.80 -12.44
N THR A 427 -6.66 50.01 -13.29
CA THR A 427 -5.62 49.01 -12.94
C THR A 427 -4.22 49.57 -13.23
N CYS A 428 -3.16 49.03 -12.61
CA CYS A 428 -1.76 49.40 -12.91
C CYS A 428 -0.78 48.25 -12.66
N ALA A 429 0.36 48.17 -13.35
CA ALA A 429 0.50 47.56 -14.68
C ALA A 429 1.99 47.32 -15.02
N ARG A 430 2.36 46.15 -15.58
CA ARG A 430 3.69 45.86 -16.15
C ARG A 430 3.61 44.83 -17.30
N PRO A 431 4.59 44.76 -18.22
CA PRO A 431 4.25 44.97 -19.63
C PRO A 431 4.61 43.84 -20.59
N GLU A 432 3.91 43.81 -21.73
CA GLU A 432 4.22 42.98 -22.89
C GLU A 432 5.36 43.57 -23.74
N ILE A 433 6.15 42.70 -24.39
CA ILE A 433 6.96 43.03 -25.57
C ILE A 433 6.42 42.22 -26.74
N LYS A 434 6.06 42.87 -27.84
CA LYS A 434 5.53 42.22 -29.04
C LYS A 434 6.61 41.98 -30.09
N GLN A 435 6.70 40.76 -30.58
CA GLN A 435 7.16 40.44 -31.93
C GLN A 435 6.13 39.51 -32.59
N GLN A 436 6.06 39.52 -33.92
CA GLN A 436 5.00 38.86 -34.71
C GLN A 436 5.50 37.55 -35.32
N LEU A 437 4.60 36.56 -35.46
CA LEU A 437 4.36 35.62 -36.57
C LEU A 437 3.55 34.40 -36.03
N PRO A 438 3.02 33.48 -36.87
CA PRO A 438 1.64 33.58 -37.32
C PRO A 438 0.73 32.46 -36.78
N VAL A 439 -0.53 32.46 -37.21
CA VAL A 439 -1.52 31.41 -36.88
C VAL A 439 -1.23 30.14 -37.67
N GLU A 440 -1.06 29.01 -36.98
CA GLU A 440 -1.23 27.66 -37.52
C GLU A 440 -2.12 26.80 -36.60
N THR A 441 -2.62 25.68 -37.10
CA THR A 441 -3.71 24.88 -36.53
C THR A 441 -3.24 23.82 -35.52
N ASP A 442 -4.14 23.43 -34.60
CA ASP A 442 -3.96 22.27 -33.71
C ASP A 442 -3.47 21.03 -34.48
N SER A 443 -2.44 20.37 -33.96
CA SER A 443 -1.90 19.10 -34.46
C SER A 443 -1.40 18.23 -33.29
N ASP A 444 -1.38 16.92 -33.49
CA ASP A 444 -1.28 15.92 -32.42
C ASP A 444 -0.05 16.07 -31.51
N PHE A 445 -0.28 15.99 -30.18
CA PHE A 445 0.77 15.92 -29.15
C PHE A 445 1.52 14.57 -29.14
N ASN A 446 2.26 14.26 -30.21
CA ASN A 446 3.28 13.21 -30.22
C ASN A 446 4.59 13.74 -29.60
N LEU A 447 4.62 13.82 -28.27
CA LEU A 447 5.87 14.05 -27.52
C LEU A 447 6.67 12.74 -27.42
N GLU A 448 7.38 12.40 -28.50
CA GLU A 448 8.53 11.50 -28.41
C GLU A 448 9.68 12.24 -27.71
N VAL A 449 9.68 12.16 -26.37
CA VAL A 449 10.76 12.69 -25.54
C VAL A 449 12.06 11.97 -25.91
N PRO A 450 13.10 12.66 -26.40
CA PRO A 450 14.39 12.04 -26.66
C PRO A 450 14.95 11.47 -25.35
N MET A 451 15.60 10.30 -25.41
CA MET A 451 16.30 9.76 -24.26
C MET A 451 17.39 10.74 -23.79
N TYR A 452 17.10 11.50 -22.74
CA TYR A 452 18.11 12.27 -22.03
C TYR A 452 19.16 11.29 -21.51
N ALA A 453 20.39 11.42 -22.01
CA ALA A 453 21.49 10.59 -21.56
C ALA A 453 21.77 10.90 -20.08
N HIS A 454 21.23 10.05 -19.20
CA HIS A 454 21.45 10.16 -17.76
C HIS A 454 22.96 10.28 -17.49
N PRO A 455 23.41 11.21 -16.62
CA PRO A 455 24.80 11.28 -16.22
C PRO A 455 25.25 9.90 -15.75
N LYS A 456 26.37 9.40 -16.29
CA LYS A 456 26.91 8.10 -15.89
C LYS A 456 27.19 8.13 -14.39
N ILE A 457 26.33 7.45 -13.63
CA ILE A 457 26.65 7.01 -12.28
C ILE A 457 27.98 6.25 -12.42
N LYS A 458 29.00 6.67 -11.66
CA LYS A 458 30.25 5.91 -11.61
C LYS A 458 29.92 4.52 -11.07
N GLU A 459 30.46 3.49 -11.70
CA GLU A 459 30.43 2.12 -11.19
C GLU A 459 31.39 1.98 -10.00
N ASP A 460 31.14 2.75 -8.94
CA ASP A 460 31.64 2.43 -7.62
C ASP A 460 31.00 1.11 -7.22
N LYS A 461 31.86 0.13 -6.88
CA LYS A 461 31.50 -1.29 -6.83
C LYS A 461 30.28 -1.51 -5.91
N PRO A 462 29.29 -2.35 -6.30
CA PRO A 462 28.33 -2.84 -5.33
C PRO A 462 29.12 -3.51 -4.19
N MET A 463 28.87 -3.08 -2.96
CA MET A 463 29.60 -3.59 -1.80
C MET A 463 29.40 -5.11 -1.68
N ASP A 464 30.51 -5.81 -1.43
CA ASP A 464 30.50 -7.24 -1.14
C ASP A 464 29.76 -7.48 0.18
N MET A 465 28.53 -7.97 0.04
CA MET A 465 27.54 -8.18 1.11
C MET A 465 26.89 -9.56 0.96
N ASP A 466 27.59 -10.53 0.37
CA ASP A 466 27.13 -11.92 0.22
C ASP A 466 27.02 -12.67 1.58
N SER A 467 27.50 -12.06 2.66
CA SER A 467 27.73 -12.67 3.97
C SER A 467 26.56 -12.63 4.97
N GLU A 468 25.30 -12.45 4.54
CA GLU A 468 24.15 -12.94 5.34
C GLU A 468 22.86 -13.27 4.55
N ILE A 469 22.96 -13.66 3.26
CA ILE A 469 21.81 -14.28 2.57
C ILE A 469 21.58 -15.68 3.16
N LYS A 470 20.65 -15.79 4.11
CA LYS A 470 20.00 -17.07 4.42
C LYS A 470 19.51 -17.68 3.11
N GLN A 471 19.84 -18.95 2.85
CA GLN A 471 19.52 -19.65 1.61
C GLN A 471 18.01 -19.70 1.34
N GLN A 472 17.49 -18.64 0.71
CA GLN A 472 16.20 -18.65 0.04
C GLN A 472 16.40 -19.44 -1.26
N VAL A 473 15.60 -20.49 -1.44
CA VAL A 473 15.62 -21.30 -2.65
C VAL A 473 14.95 -20.47 -3.76
N THR A 474 15.76 -19.72 -4.50
CA THR A 474 15.31 -18.91 -5.63
C THR A 474 14.68 -19.79 -6.68
N LEU A 475 13.41 -19.53 -7.02
CA LEU A 475 12.63 -20.44 -7.87
C LEU A 475 13.10 -20.43 -9.34
N VAL A 476 13.70 -19.33 -9.80
CA VAL A 476 14.32 -19.24 -11.13
C VAL A 476 15.83 -19.39 -11.01
N SER A 477 16.40 -20.42 -11.64
CA SER A 477 17.84 -20.73 -11.57
C SER A 477 18.73 -19.89 -12.51
N ASP A 478 18.16 -18.94 -13.26
CA ASP A 478 18.88 -18.10 -14.22
C ASP A 478 19.29 -16.75 -13.58
N PRO A 479 20.58 -16.52 -13.29
CA PRO A 479 21.02 -15.35 -12.53
C PRO A 479 20.83 -14.03 -13.28
N GLU A 480 20.89 -14.01 -14.62
CA GLU A 480 20.68 -12.78 -15.38
C GLU A 480 19.21 -12.34 -15.31
N ILE A 481 18.28 -13.30 -15.35
CA ILE A 481 16.84 -13.08 -15.21
C ILE A 481 16.50 -12.62 -13.78
N LEU A 482 17.11 -13.22 -12.75
CA LEU A 482 16.97 -12.75 -11.36
C LEU A 482 17.48 -11.31 -11.18
N LYS A 483 18.64 -10.99 -11.77
CA LYS A 483 19.24 -9.64 -11.73
C LYS A 483 18.35 -8.60 -12.40
N VAL A 484 17.79 -8.92 -13.57
CA VAL A 484 16.83 -8.05 -14.28
C VAL A 484 15.53 -7.88 -13.47
N ALA A 485 14.96 -8.96 -12.92
CA ALA A 485 13.77 -8.88 -12.08
C ALA A 485 14.01 -8.02 -10.83
N ARG A 486 15.15 -8.19 -10.16
CA ARG A 486 15.57 -7.38 -9.00
C ARG A 486 15.75 -5.91 -9.37
N MET A 487 16.34 -5.63 -10.53
CA MET A 487 16.58 -4.25 -11.00
C MET A 487 15.25 -3.53 -11.29
N HIS A 488 14.33 -4.12 -12.06
CA HIS A 488 13.00 -3.54 -12.29
C HIS A 488 12.15 -3.43 -11.02
N HIS A 489 12.37 -4.28 -10.00
CA HIS A 489 11.75 -4.12 -8.68
C HIS A 489 12.32 -2.91 -7.94
N ILE A 490 13.65 -2.84 -7.75
CA ILE A 490 14.31 -1.71 -7.08
C ILE A 490 13.89 -0.39 -7.75
N GLN A 491 13.87 -0.35 -9.09
CA GLN A 491 13.52 0.84 -9.86
C GLN A 491 12.02 1.13 -9.91
N ALA A 492 11.16 0.37 -9.22
CA ALA A 492 9.69 0.55 -9.19
C ALA A 492 8.99 0.44 -10.56
N GLU A 493 9.50 -0.40 -11.47
CA GLU A 493 8.98 -0.60 -12.83
C GLU A 493 8.15 -1.86 -12.98
N SER A 494 8.40 -2.84 -12.11
CA SER A 494 7.71 -4.14 -12.11
C SER A 494 6.84 -4.32 -10.87
N TYR A 495 5.67 -4.94 -11.04
CA TYR A 495 4.77 -5.31 -9.95
C TYR A 495 4.78 -6.84 -9.76
N LEU A 496 5.11 -7.30 -8.54
CA LEU A 496 5.17 -8.70 -8.07
C LEU A 496 6.08 -9.70 -8.83
N VAL A 497 6.64 -9.38 -9.99
CA VAL A 497 7.48 -10.36 -10.75
C VAL A 497 8.69 -10.82 -9.94
N TYR A 498 9.41 -9.89 -9.29
CA TYR A 498 10.58 -10.23 -8.46
C TYR A 498 10.18 -11.13 -7.27
N SER A 499 9.05 -10.86 -6.63
CA SER A 499 8.45 -11.67 -5.57
C SER A 499 8.27 -13.13 -6.00
N ILE A 500 7.65 -13.34 -7.17
CA ILE A 500 7.34 -14.67 -7.71
C ILE A 500 8.62 -15.46 -8.00
N VAL A 501 9.64 -14.83 -8.62
CA VAL A 501 10.88 -15.54 -9.00
C VAL A 501 11.87 -15.71 -7.85
N SER A 502 11.82 -14.85 -6.82
CA SER A 502 12.75 -14.89 -5.68
C SER A 502 12.28 -15.79 -4.53
N SER A 503 11.01 -15.68 -4.13
CA SER A 503 10.49 -16.33 -2.91
C SER A 503 9.28 -17.24 -3.14
N GLY A 504 8.63 -17.14 -4.31
CA GLY A 504 7.38 -17.85 -4.59
C GLY A 504 6.21 -17.39 -3.71
N GLU A 505 6.24 -16.16 -3.21
CA GLU A 505 5.26 -15.62 -2.27
C GLU A 505 4.83 -14.22 -2.69
N ILE A 506 3.51 -13.97 -2.70
CA ILE A 506 2.93 -12.66 -3.04
C ILE A 506 1.75 -12.32 -2.13
N GLU A 507 1.47 -11.01 -2.00
CA GLU A 507 0.31 -10.48 -1.28
C GLU A 507 -0.55 -9.55 -2.14
N CYS A 508 -1.84 -9.49 -1.83
CA CYS A 508 -2.73 -8.44 -2.32
C CYS A 508 -3.62 -7.97 -1.17
N SER A 509 -3.52 -6.67 -0.85
CA SER A 509 -4.33 -6.01 0.20
C SER A 509 -5.82 -5.94 -0.18
N ASN A 510 -6.66 -5.55 0.78
CA ASN A 510 -8.11 -5.37 0.63
C ASN A 510 -8.51 -4.60 -0.65
N THR A 511 -9.74 -4.84 -1.09
CA THR A 511 -10.44 -4.15 -2.17
C THR A 511 -11.83 -3.79 -1.64
N LEU A 512 -12.50 -2.76 -2.17
CA LEU A 512 -13.90 -2.47 -1.78
C LEU A 512 -14.83 -3.53 -2.41
N GLU A 513 -14.94 -4.65 -1.72
CA GLU A 513 -15.74 -5.84 -2.05
C GLU A 513 -16.81 -6.02 -0.97
N ASP A 514 -18.05 -6.29 -1.38
CA ASP A 514 -19.18 -6.36 -0.46
C ASP A 514 -19.45 -7.81 -0.03
N GLU A 515 -19.22 -8.13 1.24
CA GLU A 515 -19.32 -9.52 1.74
C GLU A 515 -20.73 -10.13 1.70
N LEU A 516 -21.76 -9.31 1.45
CA LEU A 516 -23.14 -9.78 1.24
C LEU A 516 -23.54 -9.88 -0.25
N ASP A 517 -22.75 -9.35 -1.19
CA ASP A 517 -23.04 -9.44 -2.62
C ASP A 517 -22.48 -10.72 -3.23
N GLN A 518 -23.27 -11.79 -3.18
CA GLN A 518 -22.92 -13.08 -3.79
C GLN A 518 -22.95 -13.07 -5.33
N ALA A 519 -23.31 -11.96 -5.99
CA ALA A 519 -23.30 -11.88 -7.45
C ALA A 519 -21.91 -11.59 -8.02
N LEU A 520 -21.00 -10.94 -7.28
CA LEU A 520 -19.65 -10.61 -7.76
C LEU A 520 -18.60 -11.47 -7.04
N PRO A 521 -17.90 -12.40 -7.74
CA PRO A 521 -16.77 -13.11 -7.16
C PRO A 521 -15.63 -12.14 -6.82
N SER A 522 -14.91 -12.39 -5.73
CA SER A 522 -13.80 -11.54 -5.31
C SER A 522 -12.68 -11.47 -6.35
N GLN A 523 -12.03 -10.31 -6.46
CA GLN A 523 -10.83 -10.06 -7.26
C GLN A 523 -9.75 -11.13 -7.09
N ALA A 524 -9.64 -11.71 -5.89
CA ALA A 524 -8.69 -12.77 -5.60
C ALA A 524 -8.92 -13.99 -6.49
N PHE A 525 -10.18 -14.39 -6.70
CA PHE A 525 -10.57 -15.49 -7.58
C PHE A 525 -10.67 -15.05 -9.03
N VAL A 526 -11.32 -13.90 -9.32
CA VAL A 526 -11.52 -13.37 -10.68
C VAL A 526 -10.20 -13.26 -11.45
N TYR A 527 -9.11 -12.85 -10.80
CA TYR A 527 -7.79 -12.73 -11.44
C TYR A 527 -6.84 -13.90 -11.14
N ARG A 528 -7.26 -14.96 -10.43
CA ARG A 528 -6.41 -16.13 -10.15
C ARG A 528 -5.93 -16.83 -11.43
N PRO A 529 -6.78 -17.11 -12.44
CA PRO A 529 -6.33 -17.74 -13.68
C PRO A 529 -5.25 -16.96 -14.41
N VAL A 530 -5.28 -15.62 -14.37
CA VAL A 530 -4.22 -14.76 -14.95
C VAL A 530 -2.90 -14.96 -14.21
N ARG A 531 -2.93 -14.90 -12.87
CA ARG A 531 -1.72 -15.10 -12.04
C ARG A 531 -1.14 -16.50 -12.23
N GLN A 532 -1.98 -17.53 -12.30
CA GLN A 532 -1.53 -18.90 -12.57
C GLN A 532 -0.82 -19.03 -13.92
N ARG A 533 -1.29 -18.34 -14.97
CA ARG A 533 -0.63 -18.30 -16.29
C ARG A 533 0.66 -17.49 -16.27
N VAL A 534 0.73 -16.42 -15.47
CA VAL A 534 1.99 -15.70 -15.19
C VAL A 534 2.98 -16.60 -14.45
N TYR A 535 2.56 -17.45 -13.51
CA TYR A 535 3.44 -18.43 -12.88
C TYR A 535 3.96 -19.47 -13.89
N THR A 536 3.15 -19.89 -14.87
CA THR A 536 3.61 -20.74 -15.98
C THR A 536 4.67 -20.02 -16.83
N LEU A 537 4.55 -18.71 -17.07
CA LEU A 537 5.55 -17.94 -17.80
C LEU A 537 6.86 -17.78 -17.01
N LEU A 538 6.77 -17.45 -15.72
CA LEU A 538 7.91 -17.11 -14.87
C LEU A 538 8.66 -18.34 -14.34
N LEU A 539 7.95 -19.43 -14.03
CA LEU A 539 8.50 -20.62 -13.36
C LEU A 539 8.54 -21.85 -14.27
N GLY A 540 7.85 -21.85 -15.42
CA GLY A 540 7.76 -22.99 -16.34
C GLY A 540 9.05 -23.37 -17.07
N SER A 541 10.19 -22.73 -16.76
CA SER A 541 11.53 -23.15 -17.19
C SER A 541 12.23 -24.11 -16.22
N CYS A 542 11.63 -24.40 -15.05
CA CYS A 542 12.09 -25.46 -14.15
C CYS A 542 11.82 -26.84 -14.75
N ARG A 543 12.85 -27.70 -14.77
CA ARG A 543 12.84 -29.01 -15.44
C ARG A 543 11.85 -30.02 -14.84
N ASP A 544 11.61 -31.07 -15.61
CA ASP A 544 10.36 -31.82 -15.74
C ASP A 544 9.85 -32.61 -14.52
N ASP A 545 10.62 -32.70 -13.43
CA ASP A 545 10.18 -33.33 -12.16
C ASP A 545 9.69 -32.33 -11.09
N ILE A 546 10.02 -31.04 -11.22
CA ILE A 546 9.75 -30.02 -10.16
C ILE A 546 8.60 -29.08 -10.54
N SER A 547 8.32 -28.90 -11.83
CA SER A 547 7.26 -27.98 -12.31
C SER A 547 5.85 -28.28 -11.76
N ALA A 548 5.55 -29.55 -11.44
CA ALA A 548 4.27 -29.98 -10.88
C ALA A 548 4.12 -29.69 -9.36
N SER A 549 5.21 -29.45 -8.63
CA SER A 549 5.21 -29.21 -7.18
C SER A 549 5.36 -27.73 -6.80
N LEU A 550 5.81 -26.88 -7.71
CA LEU A 550 5.97 -25.43 -7.54
C LEU A 550 4.62 -24.69 -7.45
N ALA A 551 4.02 -24.65 -6.26
CA ALA A 551 2.90 -23.78 -5.93
C ALA A 551 3.39 -22.43 -5.37
N VAL A 552 2.83 -21.33 -5.88
CA VAL A 552 3.05 -19.97 -5.35
C VAL A 552 2.11 -19.74 -4.17
N LYS A 553 2.63 -19.10 -3.11
CA LYS A 553 1.88 -18.73 -1.91
C LYS A 553 1.18 -17.39 -2.12
N GLU A 554 -0.15 -17.39 -2.11
CA GLU A 554 -0.96 -16.18 -2.23
C GLU A 554 -1.54 -15.74 -0.88
N TRP A 555 -1.05 -14.63 -0.35
CA TRP A 555 -1.67 -13.88 0.76
C TRP A 555 -2.66 -12.85 0.21
N PHE A 556 -3.72 -13.32 -0.43
CA PHE A 556 -4.73 -12.45 -1.05
C PHE A 556 -5.89 -12.21 -0.09
N VAL A 557 -6.16 -10.94 0.21
CA VAL A 557 -7.33 -10.55 1.01
C VAL A 557 -8.58 -10.62 0.14
N TYR A 558 -9.60 -11.30 0.64
CA TYR A 558 -10.95 -11.37 0.09
C TYR A 558 -11.98 -11.58 1.23
N PRO A 559 -13.28 -11.29 1.03
CA PRO A 559 -14.32 -11.54 2.01
C PRO A 559 -14.30 -12.97 2.56
N GLY A 560 -14.35 -13.11 3.89
CA GLY A 560 -14.29 -14.41 4.56
C GLY A 560 -12.91 -15.08 4.67
N ASN A 561 -11.83 -14.56 4.06
CA ASN A 561 -10.49 -15.13 4.24
C ASN A 561 -9.96 -14.86 5.67
N PRO A 562 -9.66 -15.88 6.51
CA PRO A 562 -9.08 -15.68 7.83
C PRO A 562 -7.56 -15.45 7.81
N LEU A 563 -6.90 -15.59 6.66
CA LEU A 563 -5.46 -15.34 6.44
C LEU A 563 -4.54 -16.05 7.46
N ARG A 564 -4.88 -17.30 7.83
CA ARG A 564 -4.06 -18.15 8.73
C ARG A 564 -2.86 -18.77 8.01
N HIS A 565 -3.06 -19.09 6.74
CA HIS A 565 -2.08 -19.67 5.81
C HIS A 565 -2.28 -19.00 4.43
N PRO A 566 -1.26 -18.97 3.56
CA PRO A 566 -1.46 -18.54 2.17
C PRO A 566 -2.19 -19.63 1.37
N ASP A 567 -2.91 -19.21 0.32
CA ASP A 567 -3.41 -20.16 -0.67
C ASP A 567 -2.22 -20.71 -1.49
N LEU A 568 -2.16 -22.02 -1.69
CA LEU A 568 -1.10 -22.67 -2.50
C LEU A 568 -1.58 -22.84 -3.94
N VAL A 569 -1.20 -21.89 -4.79
CA VAL A 569 -1.73 -21.74 -6.15
C VAL A 569 -0.73 -22.24 -7.18
N ARG A 570 -1.12 -23.26 -7.95
CA ARG A 570 -0.28 -23.88 -8.98
C ARG A 570 -0.33 -23.12 -10.31
N PRO A 571 0.76 -23.15 -11.12
CA PRO A 571 0.75 -22.67 -12.50
C PRO A 571 -0.34 -23.32 -13.36
N LEU A 572 -0.93 -22.55 -14.29
CA LEU A 572 -2.02 -23.00 -15.18
C LEU A 572 -1.53 -23.02 -16.64
N PRO A 573 -1.36 -24.20 -17.27
CA PRO A 573 -0.86 -24.32 -18.64
C PRO A 573 -1.62 -23.44 -19.65
N MET A 574 -0.87 -22.68 -20.46
CA MET A 574 -1.38 -21.78 -21.49
C MET A 574 -0.84 -22.14 -22.86
N ILE A 575 -1.65 -21.91 -23.90
CA ILE A 575 -1.28 -22.17 -25.30
C ILE A 575 -0.88 -20.84 -25.94
N ILE A 576 0.42 -20.69 -26.21
CA ILE A 576 0.98 -19.58 -26.97
C ILE A 576 1.28 -20.07 -28.41
N PRO A 577 0.85 -19.36 -29.47
CA PRO A 577 1.24 -19.68 -30.84
C PRO A 577 2.76 -19.70 -31.00
N GLY A 578 3.33 -20.80 -31.52
CA GLY A 578 4.78 -21.00 -31.57
C GLY A 578 5.42 -21.41 -30.22
N GLY A 579 4.62 -21.89 -29.27
CA GLY A 579 5.08 -22.40 -27.97
C GLY A 579 5.45 -21.30 -26.97
N THR A 580 5.57 -21.68 -25.69
CA THR A 580 5.92 -20.77 -24.60
C THR A 580 7.33 -20.18 -24.80
N PRO A 581 7.49 -18.85 -24.89
CA PRO A 581 8.80 -18.22 -25.01
C PRO A 581 9.58 -18.29 -23.69
N SER A 582 10.90 -18.38 -23.76
CA SER A 582 11.77 -18.27 -22.58
C SER A 582 11.85 -16.83 -22.08
N LEU A 583 12.12 -16.64 -20.78
CA LEU A 583 12.27 -15.30 -20.20
C LEU A 583 13.40 -14.50 -20.85
N ARG A 584 14.50 -15.15 -21.27
CA ARG A 584 15.56 -14.52 -22.08
C ARG A 584 15.01 -13.97 -23.41
N SER A 585 14.14 -14.73 -24.09
CA SER A 585 13.51 -14.30 -25.35
C SER A 585 12.52 -13.15 -25.18
N LEU A 586 11.94 -12.95 -23.98
CA LEU A 586 11.03 -11.85 -23.70
C LEU A 586 11.75 -10.61 -23.18
N TRP A 587 12.69 -10.77 -22.24
CA TRP A 587 13.26 -9.65 -21.49
C TRP A 587 14.59 -9.15 -22.07
N LEU A 588 15.37 -10.00 -22.74
CA LEU A 588 16.72 -9.65 -23.22
C LEU A 588 16.80 -9.41 -24.73
N ASN A 589 15.88 -9.99 -25.53
CA ASN A 589 15.83 -9.73 -26.96
C ASN A 589 15.10 -8.39 -27.25
N GLN A 590 15.67 -7.56 -28.14
CA GLN A 590 15.11 -6.26 -28.56
C GLN A 590 14.64 -6.23 -30.03
N GLU A 591 14.66 -7.37 -30.72
CA GLU A 591 14.15 -7.50 -32.09
C GLU A 591 12.63 -7.27 -32.17
N ALA A 592 12.14 -6.70 -33.27
CA ALA A 592 10.71 -6.49 -33.49
C ALA A 592 9.89 -7.81 -33.44
N ALA A 593 10.50 -8.94 -33.81
CA ALA A 593 9.89 -10.27 -33.68
C ALA A 593 9.66 -10.67 -32.21
N ALA A 594 10.52 -10.23 -31.28
CA ALA A 594 10.30 -10.42 -29.85
C ALA A 594 9.08 -9.62 -29.38
N GLN A 595 8.88 -8.39 -29.85
CA GLN A 595 7.72 -7.57 -29.47
C GLN A 595 6.38 -8.25 -29.79
N ALA A 596 6.27 -8.91 -30.95
CA ALA A 596 5.09 -9.71 -31.28
C ALA A 596 4.88 -10.86 -30.28
N ARG A 597 5.94 -11.59 -29.93
CA ARG A 597 5.91 -12.71 -28.96
C ARG A 597 5.59 -12.24 -27.53
N ARG A 598 5.99 -11.02 -27.14
CA ARG A 598 5.59 -10.39 -25.87
C ARG A 598 4.08 -10.13 -25.82
N VAL A 599 3.49 -9.63 -26.90
CA VAL A 599 2.04 -9.41 -27.03
C VAL A 599 1.27 -10.74 -26.99
N ASP A 600 1.74 -11.75 -27.73
CA ASP A 600 1.12 -13.08 -27.76
C ASP A 600 1.15 -13.75 -26.37
N ALA A 601 2.23 -13.55 -25.60
CA ALA A 601 2.33 -14.01 -24.21
C ALA A 601 1.36 -13.28 -23.27
N LEU A 602 1.24 -11.95 -23.37
CA LEU A 602 0.30 -11.16 -22.57
C LEU A 602 -1.14 -11.61 -22.81
N LEU A 603 -1.54 -11.77 -24.08
CA LEU A 603 -2.88 -12.21 -24.42
C LEU A 603 -3.14 -13.65 -23.96
N ALA A 604 -2.14 -14.54 -24.03
CA ALA A 604 -2.26 -15.88 -23.48
C ALA A 604 -2.43 -15.90 -21.95
N CYS A 605 -1.79 -14.99 -21.21
CA CYS A 605 -2.01 -14.84 -19.77
C CYS A 605 -3.45 -14.44 -19.42
N PHE A 606 -4.16 -13.69 -20.28
CA PHE A 606 -5.60 -13.42 -20.12
C PHE A 606 -6.50 -14.46 -20.82
N ASN A 607 -5.95 -15.50 -21.47
CA ASN A 607 -6.67 -16.46 -22.32
C ASN A 607 -7.40 -15.80 -23.51
N LEU A 608 -6.87 -14.70 -24.05
CA LEU A 608 -7.48 -13.92 -25.13
C LEU A 608 -6.76 -14.05 -26.48
N SER A 609 -5.91 -15.06 -26.66
CA SER A 609 -5.21 -15.36 -27.93
C SER A 609 -6.18 -15.50 -29.11
N SER A 610 -7.41 -15.94 -28.87
CA SER A 610 -8.50 -16.05 -29.85
C SER A 610 -8.96 -14.70 -30.44
N SER A 611 -8.68 -13.60 -29.74
CA SER A 611 -9.22 -12.24 -30.00
C SER A 611 -8.12 -11.20 -30.19
N ARG A 612 -6.92 -11.68 -30.53
CA ARG A 612 -5.70 -10.90 -30.77
C ARG A 612 -5.89 -9.74 -31.74
N ASP A 613 -6.39 -10.04 -32.94
CA ASP A 613 -6.39 -9.05 -34.02
C ASP A 613 -7.51 -8.02 -33.84
N GLU A 614 -8.64 -8.40 -33.21
CA GLU A 614 -9.64 -7.42 -32.76
C GLU A 614 -9.11 -6.49 -31.67
N LEU A 615 -8.28 -6.99 -30.73
CA LEU A 615 -7.66 -6.16 -29.69
C LEU A 615 -6.55 -5.25 -30.23
N LEU A 616 -5.73 -5.74 -31.16
CA LEU A 616 -4.68 -4.92 -31.78
C LEU A 616 -5.24 -3.78 -32.62
N ALA A 617 -6.40 -4.00 -33.26
CA ALA A 617 -7.15 -2.97 -33.97
C ALA A 617 -7.79 -1.89 -33.06
N VAL A 618 -7.81 -2.08 -31.73
CA VAL A 618 -8.25 -1.03 -30.80
C VAL A 618 -7.13 0.00 -30.60
N GLU A 619 -7.50 1.28 -30.69
CA GLU A 619 -6.66 2.45 -30.46
C GLU A 619 -6.15 2.52 -29.00
N SER A 620 -4.95 3.07 -28.82
CA SER A 620 -4.44 3.43 -27.49
C SER A 620 -5.24 4.63 -26.92
N PRO A 621 -5.49 4.70 -25.59
CA PRO A 621 -5.18 3.71 -24.55
C PRO A 621 -6.28 2.63 -24.38
N LEU A 622 -7.36 2.71 -25.16
CA LEU A 622 -8.58 1.91 -24.93
C LEU A 622 -8.39 0.40 -25.15
N ARG A 623 -7.34 -0.02 -25.86
CA ARG A 623 -6.92 -1.43 -26.01
C ARG A 623 -6.80 -2.17 -24.68
N ALA A 624 -6.12 -1.57 -23.69
CA ALA A 624 -5.90 -2.20 -22.39
C ALA A 624 -7.21 -2.41 -21.63
N LEU A 625 -8.10 -1.41 -21.69
CA LEU A 625 -9.45 -1.50 -21.13
C LEU A 625 -10.26 -2.59 -21.83
N CYS A 626 -10.25 -2.67 -23.17
CA CYS A 626 -10.92 -3.73 -23.90
C CYS A 626 -10.40 -5.13 -23.52
N CYS A 627 -9.09 -5.30 -23.33
CA CYS A 627 -8.50 -6.57 -22.87
C CYS A 627 -9.09 -7.00 -21.51
N LEU A 628 -9.10 -6.09 -20.53
CA LEU A 628 -9.67 -6.35 -19.21
C LEU A 628 -11.19 -6.56 -19.23
N LEU A 629 -11.93 -5.82 -20.07
CA LEU A 629 -13.38 -5.98 -20.21
C LEU A 629 -13.73 -7.33 -20.85
N ILE A 630 -13.03 -7.78 -21.89
CA ILE A 630 -13.25 -9.13 -22.45
C ILE A 630 -12.99 -10.18 -21.37
N TYR A 631 -11.86 -10.09 -20.66
CA TYR A 631 -11.54 -11.03 -19.59
C TYR A 631 -12.62 -11.06 -18.50
N LEU A 632 -12.97 -9.90 -17.94
CA LEU A 632 -14.00 -9.77 -16.90
C LEU A 632 -15.35 -10.33 -17.35
N PHE A 633 -15.81 -10.00 -18.55
CA PHE A 633 -17.10 -10.47 -19.04
C PHE A 633 -17.12 -11.97 -19.36
N VAL A 634 -15.97 -12.59 -19.66
CA VAL A 634 -15.82 -14.06 -19.80
C VAL A 634 -15.72 -14.76 -18.44
N GLN A 635 -15.09 -14.17 -17.42
CA GLN A 635 -14.97 -14.79 -16.09
C GLN A 635 -16.18 -14.55 -15.16
N VAL A 636 -16.96 -13.50 -15.37
CA VAL A 636 -18.02 -13.08 -14.45
C VAL A 636 -19.37 -13.05 -15.18
N ASP A 637 -20.13 -14.14 -15.03
CA ASP A 637 -21.42 -14.32 -15.69
C ASP A 637 -22.48 -13.27 -15.32
N THR A 638 -22.34 -12.68 -14.13
CA THR A 638 -23.21 -11.65 -13.60
C THR A 638 -22.92 -10.24 -14.14
N LEU A 639 -21.97 -10.07 -15.07
CA LEU A 639 -21.83 -8.81 -15.80
C LEU A 639 -22.82 -8.74 -16.98
N CYS A 640 -23.51 -7.61 -17.09
CA CYS A 640 -24.58 -7.38 -18.06
C CYS A 640 -24.25 -6.27 -19.06
N LEU A 641 -25.08 -6.14 -20.11
CA LEU A 641 -24.87 -5.18 -21.19
C LEU A 641 -24.80 -3.72 -20.69
N GLU A 642 -25.54 -3.40 -19.64
CA GLU A 642 -25.56 -2.10 -18.98
C GLU A 642 -24.24 -1.81 -18.23
N ASP A 643 -23.63 -2.83 -17.60
CA ASP A 643 -22.30 -2.69 -17.00
C ASP A 643 -21.24 -2.40 -18.09
N LEU A 644 -21.35 -3.06 -19.26
CA LEU A 644 -20.45 -2.84 -20.39
C LEU A 644 -20.60 -1.43 -20.99
N HIS A 645 -21.86 -0.96 -21.13
CA HIS A 645 -22.14 0.39 -21.62
C HIS A 645 -21.54 1.43 -20.68
N ALA A 646 -21.64 1.26 -19.37
CA ALA A 646 -21.04 2.16 -18.38
C ALA A 646 -19.51 2.25 -18.51
N PHE A 647 -18.81 1.11 -18.59
CA PHE A 647 -17.34 1.08 -18.71
C PHE A 647 -16.82 1.68 -20.03
N VAL A 648 -17.50 1.46 -21.16
CA VAL A 648 -17.08 2.02 -22.46
C VAL A 648 -17.45 3.51 -22.55
N ALA A 649 -18.63 3.92 -22.05
CA ALA A 649 -19.05 5.32 -22.08
C ALA A 649 -18.14 6.21 -21.23
N GLN A 650 -17.78 5.79 -20.01
CA GLN A 650 -16.91 6.61 -19.15
C GLN A 650 -15.52 6.79 -19.78
N ALA A 651 -14.94 5.76 -20.39
CA ALA A 651 -13.60 5.84 -20.97
C ALA A 651 -13.53 6.79 -22.18
N LEU A 652 -14.60 6.86 -22.98
CA LEU A 652 -14.72 7.82 -24.07
C LEU A 652 -14.99 9.24 -23.55
N CYS A 653 -15.91 9.42 -22.60
CA CYS A 653 -16.21 10.73 -22.02
C CYS A 653 -15.00 11.30 -21.27
N LEU A 654 -14.16 10.45 -20.65
CA LEU A 654 -12.94 10.83 -19.96
C LEU A 654 -11.95 11.52 -20.92
N GLN A 655 -11.86 11.11 -22.18
CA GLN A 655 -10.98 11.74 -23.17
C GLN A 655 -11.35 13.22 -23.42
N GLY A 656 -12.62 13.60 -23.27
CA GLY A 656 -13.11 14.97 -23.47
C GLY A 656 -13.27 15.83 -22.21
N ARG A 657 -12.88 15.35 -21.02
CA ARG A 657 -13.14 16.03 -19.74
C ARG A 657 -11.87 16.55 -19.04
N SER A 658 -11.89 17.82 -18.63
CA SER A 658 -10.84 18.40 -17.79
C SER A 658 -10.94 17.91 -16.34
N THR A 659 -9.88 18.10 -15.54
CA THR A 659 -9.88 17.71 -14.12
C THR A 659 -10.99 18.43 -13.34
N ALA A 660 -11.19 19.74 -13.54
CA ALA A 660 -12.27 20.49 -12.91
C ALA A 660 -13.66 19.91 -13.27
N GLN A 661 -13.89 19.59 -14.54
CA GLN A 661 -15.13 18.93 -14.99
C GLN A 661 -15.35 17.51 -14.44
N LEU A 662 -14.37 16.91 -13.75
CA LEU A 662 -14.50 15.68 -12.99
C LEU A 662 -14.72 15.96 -11.49
N VAL A 663 -14.02 16.97 -10.93
CA VAL A 663 -14.26 17.49 -9.57
C VAL A 663 -15.71 17.94 -9.40
N ASP A 664 -16.26 18.67 -10.37
CA ASP A 664 -17.64 19.20 -10.32
C ASP A 664 -18.73 18.14 -10.52
N LEU A 665 -18.39 16.90 -10.94
CA LEU A 665 -19.37 15.84 -11.14
C LEU A 665 -20.13 15.54 -9.84
N GLN A 666 -21.45 15.70 -9.90
CA GLN A 666 -22.40 15.27 -8.87
C GLN A 666 -22.93 13.88 -9.19
N LEU A 667 -23.17 13.08 -8.14
CA LEU A 667 -23.81 11.77 -8.21
C LEU A 667 -25.15 11.82 -7.49
N GLU A 668 -26.18 11.24 -8.10
CA GLU A 668 -27.52 11.16 -7.51
C GLU A 668 -27.57 10.23 -6.29
N TYR A 669 -26.82 9.12 -6.33
CA TYR A 669 -26.60 8.24 -5.17
C TYR A 669 -25.39 7.31 -5.38
N ILE A 670 -24.87 6.76 -4.29
CA ILE A 670 -23.83 5.72 -4.31
C ILE A 670 -24.48 4.33 -4.38
N SER A 671 -24.27 3.64 -5.50
CA SER A 671 -24.64 2.23 -5.69
C SER A 671 -23.51 1.30 -5.17
N PRO A 672 -23.80 0.35 -4.25
CA PRO A 672 -22.82 -0.65 -3.81
C PRO A 672 -22.21 -1.46 -4.96
N ARG A 673 -23.00 -1.79 -6.00
CA ARG A 673 -22.50 -2.56 -7.15
C ARG A 673 -21.52 -1.74 -7.99
N ALA A 674 -21.78 -0.45 -8.20
CA ALA A 674 -20.85 0.43 -8.93
C ALA A 674 -19.50 0.57 -8.20
N VAL A 675 -19.53 0.74 -6.87
CA VAL A 675 -18.33 0.78 -6.00
C VAL A 675 -17.47 -0.49 -6.17
N GLN A 676 -18.09 -1.66 -6.17
CA GLN A 676 -17.40 -2.94 -6.39
C GLN A 676 -16.87 -3.08 -7.83
N LEU A 677 -17.67 -2.75 -8.84
CA LEU A 677 -17.29 -2.86 -10.25
C LEU A 677 -16.10 -1.96 -10.61
N GLY A 678 -16.10 -0.71 -10.13
CA GLY A 678 -14.95 0.20 -10.29
C GLY A 678 -13.70 -0.34 -9.60
N SER A 679 -13.83 -0.81 -8.36
CA SER A 679 -12.72 -1.41 -7.60
C SER A 679 -12.16 -2.69 -8.24
N LEU A 680 -13.03 -3.52 -8.83
CA LEU A 680 -12.66 -4.74 -9.55
C LEU A 680 -11.92 -4.44 -10.86
N LEU A 681 -12.35 -3.44 -11.63
CA LEU A 681 -11.64 -3.02 -12.85
C LEU A 681 -10.25 -2.44 -12.52
N VAL A 682 -10.15 -1.62 -11.47
CA VAL A 682 -8.86 -1.07 -11.01
C VAL A 682 -7.91 -2.18 -10.52
N ARG A 683 -8.43 -3.23 -9.87
CA ARG A 683 -7.65 -4.45 -9.61
C ARG A 683 -7.21 -5.17 -10.90
N GLY A 684 -8.03 -5.14 -11.95
CA GLY A 684 -7.66 -5.57 -13.29
C GLY A 684 -6.48 -4.80 -13.86
N LEU A 685 -6.48 -3.46 -13.74
CA LEU A 685 -5.36 -2.62 -14.17
C LEU A 685 -4.07 -2.95 -13.39
N THR A 686 -4.13 -3.27 -12.09
CA THR A 686 -2.95 -3.75 -11.34
C THR A 686 -2.50 -5.15 -11.77
N THR A 687 -3.44 -6.01 -12.17
CA THR A 687 -3.12 -7.36 -12.71
C THR A 687 -2.48 -7.25 -14.09
N LEU A 688 -2.96 -6.32 -14.94
CA LEU A 688 -2.35 -6.01 -16.23
C LEU A 688 -0.92 -5.44 -16.08
N ALA A 689 -0.65 -4.64 -15.05
CA ALA A 689 0.71 -4.19 -14.74
C ALA A 689 1.66 -5.37 -14.43
N LEU A 690 1.21 -6.36 -13.64
CA LEU A 690 1.94 -7.62 -13.40
C LEU A 690 2.18 -8.39 -14.72
N VAL A 691 1.14 -8.60 -15.52
CA VAL A 691 1.26 -9.35 -16.79
C VAL A 691 2.20 -8.63 -17.78
N ASN A 692 2.06 -7.31 -17.94
CA ASN A 692 2.93 -6.52 -18.80
C ASN A 692 4.40 -6.63 -18.35
N SER A 693 4.66 -6.54 -17.05
CA SER A 693 5.99 -6.73 -16.47
C SER A 693 6.54 -8.14 -16.74
N ALA A 694 5.75 -9.19 -16.48
CA ALA A 694 6.15 -10.58 -16.69
C ALA A 694 6.41 -10.89 -18.18
N CYS A 695 5.68 -10.25 -19.09
CA CYS A 695 5.82 -10.43 -20.54
C CYS A 695 6.94 -9.57 -21.17
N GLY A 696 7.70 -8.78 -20.39
CA GLY A 696 8.77 -7.93 -20.92
C GLY A 696 8.28 -6.63 -21.56
N PHE A 697 7.23 -6.03 -21.01
CA PHE A 697 6.63 -4.74 -21.40
C PHE A 697 6.14 -4.62 -22.86
N PRO A 698 5.24 -5.52 -23.33
CA PRO A 698 4.61 -5.41 -24.66
C PRO A 698 3.81 -4.11 -24.89
N TRP A 699 3.21 -3.51 -23.85
CA TRP A 699 2.43 -2.27 -23.93
C TRP A 699 3.09 -1.15 -23.13
N LYS A 700 2.97 0.10 -23.63
CA LYS A 700 3.45 1.29 -22.93
C LYS A 700 2.64 1.47 -21.65
N THR A 701 3.29 1.85 -20.55
CA THR A 701 2.63 2.05 -19.23
C THR A 701 1.38 2.93 -19.33
N SER A 702 1.46 4.01 -20.12
CA SER A 702 0.35 4.95 -20.36
C SER A 702 -0.90 4.34 -21.02
N GLU A 703 -0.80 3.17 -21.67
CA GLU A 703 -1.97 2.46 -22.22
C GLU A 703 -2.92 1.95 -21.11
N PHE A 704 -2.42 1.69 -19.91
CA PHE A 704 -3.20 1.08 -18.81
C PHE A 704 -3.15 1.84 -17.48
N MET A 705 -2.69 3.10 -17.48
CA MET A 705 -2.77 3.94 -16.28
C MET A 705 -4.20 4.42 -16.04
N PRO A 706 -4.76 4.32 -14.82
CA PRO A 706 -6.14 4.69 -14.52
C PRO A 706 -6.53 6.10 -15.02
N TRP A 707 -5.68 7.11 -14.81
CA TRP A 707 -5.96 8.50 -15.24
C TRP A 707 -6.16 8.69 -16.76
N ASN A 708 -5.83 7.68 -17.57
CA ASN A 708 -6.07 7.66 -19.01
C ASN A 708 -7.30 6.84 -19.43
N VAL A 709 -7.81 5.93 -18.60
CA VAL A 709 -8.83 4.92 -18.99
C VAL A 709 -10.01 4.76 -18.01
N PHE A 710 -9.91 5.26 -16.78
CA PHE A 710 -10.93 5.10 -15.74
C PHE A 710 -10.95 6.28 -14.77
N ASP A 711 -12.13 6.88 -14.59
CA ASP A 711 -12.39 7.82 -13.51
C ASP A 711 -13.64 7.41 -12.72
N GLY A 712 -13.55 7.42 -11.39
CA GLY A 712 -14.51 6.78 -10.52
C GLY A 712 -15.89 7.42 -10.53
N LYS A 713 -15.99 8.75 -10.37
CA LYS A 713 -17.29 9.44 -10.45
C LYS A 713 -17.86 9.38 -11.85
N LEU A 714 -17.03 9.52 -12.88
CA LEU A 714 -17.51 9.43 -14.25
C LEU A 714 -18.07 8.04 -14.56
N PHE A 715 -17.37 6.97 -14.18
CA PHE A 715 -17.89 5.59 -14.28
C PHE A 715 -19.20 5.42 -13.53
N HIS A 716 -19.25 5.86 -12.27
CA HIS A 716 -20.43 5.70 -11.43
C HIS A 716 -21.64 6.45 -12.01
N LEU A 717 -21.44 7.66 -12.56
CA LEU A 717 -22.49 8.40 -13.27
C LEU A 717 -23.00 7.64 -14.51
N LYS A 718 -22.09 7.11 -15.36
CA LYS A 718 -22.50 6.31 -16.53
C LYS A 718 -23.17 4.99 -16.15
N TYR A 719 -22.77 4.38 -15.03
CA TYR A 719 -23.43 3.23 -14.45
C TYR A 719 -24.89 3.55 -14.09
N LEU A 720 -25.14 4.63 -13.33
CA LEU A 720 -26.49 5.03 -12.93
C LEU A 720 -27.37 5.36 -14.14
N GLN A 721 -26.83 6.07 -15.13
CA GLN A 721 -27.54 6.38 -16.38
C GLN A 721 -27.89 5.09 -17.15
N SER A 722 -26.96 4.14 -17.26
CA SER A 722 -27.20 2.88 -17.98
C SER A 722 -28.15 1.94 -17.24
N GLU A 723 -28.08 1.89 -15.91
CA GLU A 723 -29.04 1.18 -15.04
C GLU A 723 -30.46 1.76 -15.16
N LYS A 724 -30.58 3.06 -15.40
CA LYS A 724 -31.85 3.75 -15.73
C LYS A 724 -32.28 3.63 -17.20
N GLY A 725 -31.58 2.84 -18.02
CA GLY A 725 -31.95 2.60 -19.42
C GLY A 725 -31.74 3.79 -20.36
N TYR A 726 -30.82 4.70 -20.05
CA TYR A 726 -30.48 5.83 -20.93
C TYR A 726 -29.93 5.32 -22.28
N SER A 727 -30.22 6.06 -23.36
CA SER A 727 -29.70 5.72 -24.69
C SER A 727 -28.18 5.90 -24.76
N VAL A 728 -27.53 5.25 -25.73
CA VAL A 728 -26.06 5.34 -25.91
C VAL A 728 -25.63 6.78 -26.20
N GLU A 729 -26.44 7.53 -26.95
CA GLU A 729 -26.22 8.94 -27.25
C GLU A 729 -26.27 9.80 -25.97
N ALA A 730 -27.19 9.50 -25.05
CA ALA A 730 -27.26 10.18 -23.76
C ALA A 730 -26.08 9.81 -22.84
N LEU A 731 -25.67 8.54 -22.79
CA LEU A 731 -24.46 8.10 -22.10
C LEU A 731 -23.20 8.80 -22.63
N LEU A 732 -23.15 9.10 -23.92
CA LEU A 732 -22.06 9.80 -24.60
C LEU A 732 -22.27 11.32 -24.69
N GLU A 733 -23.13 11.89 -23.86
CA GLU A 733 -23.30 13.35 -23.71
C GLU A 733 -23.70 14.04 -25.04
N GLN A 734 -24.48 13.33 -25.86
CA GLN A 734 -24.89 13.67 -27.22
C GLN A 734 -23.74 13.84 -28.24
N ASN A 735 -22.49 13.49 -27.86
CA ASN A 735 -21.34 13.61 -28.73
C ASN A 735 -21.30 12.52 -29.81
N ARG A 736 -21.77 12.88 -31.01
CA ARG A 736 -21.84 12.00 -32.18
C ARG A 736 -20.48 11.40 -32.60
N SER A 737 -19.35 12.06 -32.30
CA SER A 737 -18.02 11.55 -32.64
C SER A 737 -17.65 10.29 -31.83
N TRP A 738 -18.15 10.20 -30.58
CA TRP A 738 -17.90 9.05 -29.71
C TRP A 738 -18.83 7.87 -30.01
N LEU A 739 -19.98 8.09 -30.64
CA LEU A 739 -20.98 7.04 -30.91
C LEU A 739 -20.40 5.88 -31.74
N THR A 740 -19.71 6.19 -32.85
CA THR A 740 -19.05 5.17 -33.68
C THR A 740 -17.96 4.43 -32.91
N ARG A 741 -17.12 5.14 -32.13
CA ARG A 741 -16.05 4.52 -31.31
C ARG A 741 -16.65 3.61 -30.24
N PHE A 742 -17.73 4.02 -29.57
CA PHE A 742 -18.47 3.20 -28.60
C PHE A 742 -19.01 1.91 -29.24
N HIS A 743 -19.64 2.00 -30.40
CA HIS A 743 -20.16 0.82 -31.11
C HIS A 743 -19.03 -0.14 -31.51
N ASN A 744 -17.90 0.38 -31.98
CA ASN A 744 -16.72 -0.43 -32.32
C ASN A 744 -16.13 -1.13 -31.09
N LEU A 745 -15.89 -0.40 -30.00
CA LEU A 745 -15.35 -0.96 -28.74
C LEU A 745 -16.30 -2.01 -28.14
N LYS A 746 -17.61 -1.73 -28.13
CA LYS A 746 -18.63 -2.71 -27.70
C LYS A 746 -18.65 -3.94 -28.61
N ALA A 747 -18.52 -3.77 -29.92
CA ALA A 747 -18.48 -4.87 -30.87
C ALA A 747 -17.23 -5.75 -30.68
N VAL A 748 -16.06 -5.16 -30.41
CA VAL A 748 -14.83 -5.91 -30.06
C VAL A 748 -15.07 -6.77 -28.80
N VAL A 749 -15.59 -6.17 -27.72
CA VAL A 749 -15.84 -6.93 -26.48
C VAL A 749 -16.87 -8.04 -26.69
N CYS A 750 -18.04 -7.71 -27.26
CA CYS A 750 -19.10 -8.71 -27.50
C CYS A 750 -18.65 -9.83 -28.45
N LYS A 751 -17.91 -9.53 -29.52
CA LYS A 751 -17.42 -10.54 -30.48
C LYS A 751 -16.41 -11.48 -29.82
N ALA A 752 -15.51 -10.94 -28.99
CA ALA A 752 -14.53 -11.75 -28.26
C ALA A 752 -15.20 -12.66 -27.22
N CYS A 753 -16.13 -12.13 -26.40
CA CYS A 753 -16.88 -12.96 -25.45
C CYS A 753 -17.68 -14.07 -26.17
N MET A 754 -18.27 -13.79 -27.33
CA MET A 754 -18.97 -14.80 -28.14
C MET A 754 -18.07 -15.92 -28.68
N LYS A 755 -16.76 -15.68 -28.92
CA LYS A 755 -15.80 -16.76 -29.25
C LYS A 755 -15.60 -17.72 -28.09
N GLU A 756 -15.58 -17.19 -26.87
CA GLU A 756 -15.50 -17.96 -25.62
C GLU A 756 -16.89 -18.45 -25.14
N ASN A 757 -17.87 -18.57 -26.06
CA ASN A 757 -19.27 -18.98 -25.83
C ASN A 757 -20.10 -18.10 -24.88
N ARG A 758 -19.59 -16.93 -24.48
CA ARG A 758 -20.20 -16.04 -23.50
C ARG A 758 -21.04 -14.94 -24.17
N ARG A 759 -22.36 -15.11 -24.17
CA ARG A 759 -23.31 -14.09 -24.67
C ARG A 759 -23.67 -13.08 -23.57
N ILE A 760 -23.20 -11.83 -23.74
CA ILE A 760 -23.59 -10.70 -22.89
C ILE A 760 -25.06 -10.35 -23.15
N VAL A 761 -25.87 -10.22 -22.08
CA VAL A 761 -27.30 -9.89 -22.12
C VAL A 761 -27.62 -8.69 -21.23
N GLY A 762 -28.73 -8.00 -21.52
CA GLY A 762 -29.24 -6.93 -20.66
C GLY A 762 -29.90 -7.48 -19.38
N ARG A 763 -29.90 -6.66 -18.32
CA ARG A 763 -30.27 -7.07 -16.95
C ARG A 763 -31.70 -7.60 -16.83
N GLY A 764 -32.62 -7.09 -17.65
CA GLY A 764 -34.02 -7.55 -17.70
C GLY A 764 -34.21 -9.00 -18.16
N HIS A 765 -33.19 -9.66 -18.71
CA HIS A 765 -33.29 -11.05 -19.18
C HIS A 765 -33.12 -12.11 -18.08
N TRP A 766 -32.71 -11.73 -16.87
CA TRP A 766 -32.50 -12.67 -15.75
C TRP A 766 -33.79 -13.09 -15.03
N SER A 767 -34.87 -12.31 -15.18
CA SER A 767 -36.10 -12.44 -14.41
C SER A 767 -36.90 -13.73 -14.63
N SER A 768 -36.58 -14.53 -15.66
CA SER A 768 -37.44 -15.64 -16.12
C SER A 768 -36.94 -17.06 -15.79
N HIS A 769 -35.70 -17.26 -15.31
CA HIS A 769 -35.09 -18.61 -15.24
C HIS A 769 -34.32 -18.98 -13.97
N HIS A 770 -34.26 -18.12 -12.93
CA HIS A 770 -33.43 -18.38 -11.73
C HIS A 770 -34.21 -18.51 -10.41
N THR A 771 -35.40 -19.10 -10.47
CA THR A 771 -36.13 -19.62 -9.30
C THR A 771 -36.08 -21.16 -9.25
N GLY A 772 -34.86 -21.72 -9.17
CA GLY A 772 -34.67 -23.17 -9.08
C GLY A 772 -33.20 -23.59 -9.01
N SER A 773 -32.86 -24.37 -7.98
CA SER A 773 -31.57 -25.07 -7.79
C SER A 773 -30.28 -24.24 -7.88
N ARG A 774 -29.88 -23.63 -6.75
CA ARG A 774 -28.49 -23.20 -6.51
C ARG A 774 -27.95 -23.75 -5.18
N THR A 775 -27.67 -25.04 -5.17
CA THR A 775 -27.05 -25.76 -4.04
C THR A 775 -25.78 -26.55 -4.41
N HIS A 776 -25.34 -26.52 -5.67
CA HIS A 776 -24.19 -27.31 -6.15
C HIS A 776 -23.08 -26.51 -6.88
N GLU A 777 -23.17 -25.18 -7.02
CA GLU A 777 -22.16 -24.37 -7.72
C GLU A 777 -21.04 -23.80 -6.83
N HIS A 778 -21.06 -24.05 -5.51
CA HIS A 778 -20.01 -23.59 -4.59
C HIS A 778 -18.62 -24.26 -4.80
N ASP A 779 -18.54 -25.25 -5.68
CA ASP A 779 -17.39 -26.15 -5.82
C ASP A 779 -16.48 -25.81 -7.03
N GLN A 780 -16.96 -25.05 -8.03
CA GLN A 780 -16.14 -24.73 -9.22
C GLN A 780 -14.93 -23.84 -8.88
N TRP A 781 -15.12 -22.82 -8.04
CA TRP A 781 -14.05 -21.92 -7.60
C TRP A 781 -13.05 -22.55 -6.61
N ARG A 782 -13.23 -23.83 -6.26
CA ARG A 782 -12.30 -24.63 -5.44
C ARG A 782 -11.51 -25.67 -6.24
N ARG A 783 -11.66 -25.72 -7.57
CA ARG A 783 -11.04 -26.73 -8.45
C ARG A 783 -9.90 -26.19 -9.34
N TYR A 784 -9.45 -24.95 -9.09
CA TYR A 784 -8.35 -24.26 -9.81
C TYR A 784 -7.43 -23.47 -8.87
#